data_AF-A0A947Z996-F1
#
_entry.id   AF-A0A947Z996-F1
#
_cell.length_a   1.000
_cell.length_b   1.000
_cell.length_c   1.000
_cell.angle_alpha   90.00
_cell.angle_beta   90.00
_cell.angle_gamma   90.00
#
_symmetry.space_group_name_H-M   'P 1'
#
loop_
_entity.id
_entity.type
_entity.pdbx_description
1 polymer ?
#
loop_
_entity_poly.entity_id
_entity_poly.type
_entity_poly.pdbx_seq_one_letter_code
_entity_poly.pdbx_strand_id
1 'polypeptide(L)'
;MGQTCIGLGYYGGILRCNECQLDLTECIGYGTCGDGVVQPGNESCDGPDVIGTTCTSLGYEGGAIGCRSDCRFDITGCIGGELCGNGVIDTPEVCDGEDLGDMQCTDVGEYLGGTLSCGSDCRLVTADCYDEVICGDGLVQGDEQCDGGNLANQTCATLGYDGGSLMCHTDCTFNTVQCTGEVVCGDGEAQLLEQCDTFDYKGKTCVSLGFVGGELDCTDGCLLDTSACEEVTPDCDDQCVQPGYLVITEVMSFPETSYYNGVYLELKNVSPYNIDLRNLEIRLVDTDLSTQSWTIAGTAPVTVPAGGLFLIGRSSSASENGGLMVDLAISGISMDDVPGRTLGIHKAGGVAVDTVPFINSAMEPHVATSLQLDRDHLTSSANDNASNWCLSTGLYNPWDRGTPREPNASCARESNCADSVDNDGNGYTDCDDISCAFADGCRDGASPAMGDLIITEIMMNGEGYYNANQWFELFNTTAGPVAVQGLTVCSSDEDRTCVWLDFGGRASLPADGYLLAAPSGADVGGVVPDVLYGPTVNLGAPSGDLRVLRRVDGQQEALIDAVSYDSNWPQIGDGVSVQFSSSVLQTASENDISGNWCPGTTTYDASGTLLGTPGEENLGCTLAEICDNGIDDDFNGLVDCADVACDGLQGPGGVMCESAETTCNDGFDNDGNGIFDCQEAACQGSTGPSGEECEPSGEVSCSDGYDNDGDGAVDMDDSDCNMGAGVAFYIYFSEYLEGNSWDKALEVFIHDATELIDMSRCQIQVYSNGASTPTNSLILNPVQLDAGQTFVICHSSISDNSRCDQLIGSGVMTFNGDDALVLRCDGQVRDSIGKVGQQMIWTGGGLSTQNMVLRRKQNMFLG
;
A
#
# COMPACT_ATOMS: atom_id res chain seq x y z
N MET A 1 4.27 -14.82 -63.51
CA MET A 1 4.62 -16.13 -64.10
C MET A 1 4.58 -17.16 -62.98
N GLY A 2 3.63 -18.10 -62.99
CA GLY A 2 3.67 -19.42 -62.33
C GLY A 2 4.12 -19.58 -60.86
N GLN A 3 4.36 -18.50 -60.11
CA GLN A 3 4.75 -18.55 -58.71
C GLN A 3 3.62 -19.22 -57.90
N THR A 4 3.98 -20.15 -57.02
CA THR A 4 3.10 -20.80 -56.04
C THR A 4 3.72 -20.58 -54.67
N CYS A 5 2.96 -20.76 -53.58
CA CYS A 5 3.53 -20.70 -52.22
C CYS A 5 4.74 -21.66 -52.10
N ILE A 6 4.64 -22.86 -52.68
CA ILE A 6 5.74 -23.85 -52.77
C ILE A 6 6.95 -23.29 -53.53
N GLY A 7 6.72 -22.61 -54.67
CA GLY A 7 7.78 -21.97 -55.45
C GLY A 7 8.50 -20.83 -54.73
N LEU A 8 7.90 -20.30 -53.65
CA LEU A 8 8.43 -19.22 -52.81
C LEU A 8 9.02 -19.71 -51.47
N GLY A 9 9.08 -21.03 -51.25
CA GLY A 9 9.68 -21.64 -50.05
C GLY A 9 8.72 -21.86 -48.88
N TYR A 10 7.41 -21.77 -49.10
CA TYR A 10 6.37 -22.12 -48.11
C TYR A 10 5.93 -23.58 -48.32
N TYR A 11 5.37 -24.20 -47.28
CA TYR A 11 5.03 -25.64 -47.29
C TYR A 11 3.69 -25.94 -47.99
N GLY A 12 2.86 -24.94 -48.23
CA GLY A 12 1.59 -25.08 -48.95
C GLY A 12 0.83 -23.75 -49.07
N GLY A 13 -0.46 -23.83 -49.42
CA GLY A 13 -1.37 -22.66 -49.45
C GLY A 13 -1.66 -22.05 -50.83
N ILE A 14 -2.52 -21.03 -50.86
CA ILE A 14 -2.97 -20.36 -52.09
C ILE A 14 -2.25 -19.02 -52.24
N LEU A 15 -1.43 -18.89 -53.27
CA LEU A 15 -0.75 -17.63 -53.57
C LEU A 15 -1.70 -16.67 -54.30
N ARG A 16 -2.07 -15.57 -53.64
CA ARG A 16 -2.91 -14.52 -54.24
C ARG A 16 -2.07 -13.30 -54.64
N CYS A 17 -2.69 -12.41 -55.40
CA CYS A 17 -2.12 -11.11 -55.70
C CYS A 17 -3.10 -10.03 -55.23
N ASN A 18 -2.63 -9.16 -54.35
CA ASN A 18 -3.35 -7.98 -53.91
C ASN A 18 -2.54 -6.73 -54.27
N GLU A 19 -3.18 -5.75 -54.90
CA GLU A 19 -2.55 -4.48 -55.34
C GLU A 19 -1.18 -4.64 -56.02
N CYS A 20 -1.06 -5.58 -56.97
CA CYS A 20 0.17 -5.89 -57.71
C CYS A 20 1.36 -6.40 -56.84
N GLN A 21 1.13 -6.79 -55.58
CA GLN A 21 2.09 -7.50 -54.74
C GLN A 21 1.62 -8.93 -54.46
N LEU A 22 2.58 -9.83 -54.19
CA LEU A 22 2.27 -11.21 -53.81
C LEU A 22 1.75 -11.22 -52.37
N ASP A 23 0.57 -11.78 -52.18
CA ASP A 23 -0.04 -11.95 -50.86
C ASP A 23 0.29 -13.36 -50.35
N LEU A 24 1.11 -13.39 -49.30
CA LEU A 24 1.63 -14.62 -48.69
C LEU A 24 0.82 -15.06 -47.46
N THR A 25 -0.25 -14.34 -47.11
CA THR A 25 -1.02 -14.60 -45.87
C THR A 25 -1.73 -15.96 -45.89
N GLU A 26 -2.14 -16.45 -47.06
CA GLU A 26 -2.70 -17.80 -47.24
C GLU A 26 -1.62 -18.87 -47.55
N CYS A 27 -0.33 -18.53 -47.50
CA CYS A 27 0.77 -19.50 -47.62
C CYS A 27 1.09 -20.12 -46.25
N ILE A 28 1.24 -21.44 -46.21
CA ILE A 28 1.44 -22.19 -44.96
C ILE A 28 2.93 -22.16 -44.58
N GLY A 29 3.24 -21.56 -43.42
CA GLY A 29 4.60 -21.30 -42.94
C GLY A 29 5.29 -22.44 -42.19
N TYR A 30 4.58 -23.53 -41.88
CA TYR A 30 5.09 -24.69 -41.14
C TYR A 30 4.54 -25.99 -41.76
N GLY A 31 5.38 -27.02 -41.87
CA GLY A 31 4.99 -28.32 -42.39
C GLY A 31 3.95 -29.02 -41.53
N THR A 32 2.95 -29.65 -42.14
CA THR A 32 1.86 -30.37 -41.45
C THR A 32 1.73 -31.77 -41.99
N CYS A 33 1.69 -32.74 -41.08
CA CYS A 33 1.55 -34.14 -41.43
C CYS A 33 0.29 -34.45 -42.25
N GLY A 34 0.45 -35.19 -43.35
CA GLY A 34 -0.63 -35.63 -44.23
C GLY A 34 -0.84 -34.74 -45.46
N ASP A 35 0.12 -33.87 -45.80
CA ASP A 35 0.07 -33.01 -46.99
C ASP A 35 0.65 -33.67 -48.25
N GLY A 36 1.17 -34.89 -48.12
CA GLY A 36 1.69 -35.73 -49.19
C GLY A 36 3.11 -35.41 -49.62
N VAL A 37 3.86 -34.58 -48.88
CA VAL A 37 5.25 -34.20 -49.19
C VAL A 37 6.12 -34.30 -47.94
N VAL A 38 7.04 -35.27 -47.90
CA VAL A 38 7.94 -35.42 -46.74
C VAL A 38 8.95 -34.27 -46.62
N GLN A 39 8.92 -33.55 -45.48
CA GLN A 39 9.72 -32.38 -45.18
C GLN A 39 10.90 -32.72 -44.24
N PRO A 40 12.14 -32.79 -44.78
CA PRO A 40 13.29 -33.28 -44.02
C PRO A 40 13.62 -32.39 -42.83
N GLY A 41 13.58 -32.95 -41.61
CA GLY A 41 13.89 -32.28 -40.36
C GLY A 41 12.69 -32.00 -39.45
N ASN A 42 11.47 -32.07 -39.99
CA ASN A 42 10.23 -31.86 -39.23
C ASN A 42 9.34 -33.13 -39.15
N GLU A 43 9.43 -34.02 -40.14
CA GLU A 43 8.64 -35.27 -40.19
C GLU A 43 9.46 -36.46 -40.70
N SER A 44 9.12 -37.67 -40.23
CA SER A 44 9.83 -38.91 -40.61
C SER A 44 9.19 -39.62 -41.81
N CYS A 45 7.94 -39.30 -42.13
CA CYS A 45 7.14 -39.81 -43.24
C CYS A 45 5.91 -38.88 -43.43
N ASP A 46 5.20 -38.96 -44.56
CA ASP A 46 3.92 -38.28 -44.78
C ASP A 46 2.98 -39.17 -45.60
N GLY A 47 1.85 -39.56 -44.99
CA GLY A 47 0.86 -40.43 -45.64
C GLY A 47 1.49 -41.75 -46.13
N PRO A 48 1.41 -42.08 -47.43
CA PRO A 48 2.05 -43.30 -47.96
C PRO A 48 3.56 -43.15 -48.23
N ASP A 49 4.14 -41.95 -48.12
CA ASP A 49 5.55 -41.70 -48.39
C ASP A 49 6.40 -41.87 -47.12
N VAL A 50 7.17 -42.97 -47.09
CA VAL A 50 8.02 -43.38 -45.96
C VAL A 50 9.52 -43.17 -46.23
N ILE A 51 9.86 -42.33 -47.21
CA ILE A 51 11.26 -41.98 -47.58
C ILE A 51 12.13 -43.22 -47.86
N GLY A 52 11.55 -44.28 -48.43
CA GLY A 52 12.27 -45.53 -48.72
C GLY A 52 12.71 -46.34 -47.50
N THR A 53 12.26 -45.97 -46.29
CA THR A 53 12.39 -46.79 -45.09
C THR A 53 11.53 -48.04 -45.26
N THR A 54 12.05 -49.20 -44.86
CA THR A 54 11.33 -50.47 -44.86
C THR A 54 11.37 -51.08 -43.47
N CYS A 55 10.45 -51.98 -43.16
CA CYS A 55 10.51 -52.76 -41.93
C CYS A 55 11.88 -53.47 -41.75
N THR A 56 12.46 -53.96 -42.85
CA THR A 56 13.81 -54.54 -42.87
C THR A 56 14.92 -53.56 -42.50
N SER A 57 14.81 -52.28 -42.88
CA SER A 57 15.82 -51.28 -42.52
C SER A 57 15.70 -50.79 -41.07
N LEU A 58 14.59 -51.08 -40.40
CA LEU A 58 14.35 -50.80 -38.97
C LEU A 58 14.57 -52.02 -38.07
N GLY A 59 15.04 -53.15 -38.62
CA GLY A 59 15.40 -54.35 -37.85
C GLY A 59 14.37 -55.48 -37.83
N TYR A 60 13.26 -55.37 -38.57
CA TYR A 60 12.23 -56.42 -38.69
C TYR A 60 12.51 -57.36 -39.87
N GLU A 61 11.93 -58.57 -39.91
CA GLU A 61 12.18 -59.54 -40.98
C GLU A 61 11.47 -59.20 -42.31
N GLY A 62 10.43 -58.37 -42.28
CA GLY A 62 9.67 -57.92 -43.46
C GLY A 62 8.44 -57.07 -43.11
N GLY A 63 7.47 -56.97 -44.02
CA GLY A 63 6.19 -56.28 -43.79
C GLY A 63 6.06 -54.89 -44.42
N ALA A 64 4.89 -54.27 -44.23
CA ALA A 64 4.54 -52.95 -44.77
C ALA A 64 4.66 -51.89 -43.68
N ILE A 65 5.51 -50.89 -43.90
CA ILE A 65 5.65 -49.74 -43.01
C ILE A 65 4.67 -48.64 -43.44
N GLY A 66 3.94 -48.07 -42.50
CA GLY A 66 3.02 -46.97 -42.71
C GLY A 66 3.52 -45.65 -42.12
N CYS A 67 2.71 -44.61 -42.22
CA CYS A 67 2.94 -43.34 -41.54
C CYS A 67 1.72 -42.97 -40.69
N ARG A 68 1.96 -42.60 -39.43
CA ARG A 68 0.91 -42.14 -38.51
C ARG A 68 0.57 -40.68 -38.76
N SER A 69 -0.58 -40.24 -38.24
CA SER A 69 -1.03 -38.84 -38.33
C SER A 69 -0.13 -37.84 -37.58
N ASP A 70 0.79 -38.32 -36.74
CA ASP A 70 1.84 -37.53 -36.07
C ASP A 70 3.21 -37.63 -36.77
N CYS A 71 3.24 -38.17 -38.00
CA CYS A 71 4.42 -38.20 -38.87
C CYS A 71 5.62 -38.99 -38.34
N ARG A 72 5.32 -40.00 -37.51
CA ARG A 72 6.22 -41.09 -37.15
C ARG A 72 5.88 -42.35 -37.94
N PHE A 73 6.87 -43.22 -38.13
CA PHE A 73 6.66 -44.50 -38.80
C PHE A 73 5.64 -45.35 -38.04
N ASP A 74 4.63 -45.83 -38.75
CA ASP A 74 3.74 -46.87 -38.26
C ASP A 74 4.36 -48.24 -38.56
N ILE A 75 4.92 -48.83 -37.52
CA ILE A 75 5.58 -50.14 -37.59
C ILE A 75 4.63 -51.32 -37.40
N THR A 76 3.32 -51.07 -37.19
CA THR A 76 2.33 -52.13 -36.92
C THR A 76 2.15 -53.13 -38.07
N GLY A 77 2.48 -52.73 -39.30
CA GLY A 77 2.47 -53.62 -40.47
C GLY A 77 3.78 -54.37 -40.72
N CYS A 78 4.80 -54.19 -39.87
CA CYS A 78 6.06 -54.92 -39.95
C CYS A 78 5.91 -56.36 -39.43
N ILE A 79 6.54 -57.31 -40.11
CA ILE A 79 6.50 -58.75 -39.84
C ILE A 79 7.88 -59.16 -39.31
N GLY A 80 7.89 -59.85 -38.17
CA GLY A 80 9.12 -60.35 -37.53
C GLY A 80 9.09 -60.03 -36.03
N GLY A 81 8.63 -61.02 -35.26
CA GLY A 81 8.51 -60.99 -33.81
C GLY A 81 7.61 -62.12 -33.31
N GLU A 82 7.87 -63.37 -33.72
CA GLU A 82 7.34 -64.53 -32.98
C GLU A 82 8.16 -64.65 -31.69
N LEU A 83 7.68 -64.02 -30.62
CA LEU A 83 8.10 -64.41 -29.28
C LEU A 83 6.88 -64.51 -28.34
N CYS A 84 5.80 -63.75 -28.59
CA CYS A 84 4.68 -63.73 -27.65
C CYS A 84 3.83 -64.99 -27.56
N GLY A 85 3.69 -65.52 -26.34
CA GLY A 85 2.93 -66.73 -26.02
C GLY A 85 3.80 -68.00 -25.97
N ASN A 86 5.12 -67.86 -25.89
CA ASN A 86 6.07 -68.97 -25.79
C ASN A 86 6.31 -69.43 -24.32
N GLY A 87 5.78 -68.68 -23.35
CA GLY A 87 5.83 -68.96 -21.92
C GLY A 87 7.09 -68.49 -21.19
N VAL A 88 7.94 -67.66 -21.80
CA VAL A 88 9.10 -67.00 -21.18
C VAL A 88 9.29 -65.58 -21.74
N ILE A 89 9.70 -64.61 -20.91
CA ILE A 89 10.00 -63.25 -21.38
C ILE A 89 11.39 -63.19 -22.03
N ASP A 90 11.45 -63.03 -23.36
CA ASP A 90 12.70 -62.85 -24.13
C ASP A 90 12.87 -61.38 -24.56
N THR A 91 14.07 -60.80 -24.59
CA THR A 91 14.25 -59.42 -25.10
C THR A 91 13.89 -59.35 -26.60
N PRO A 92 12.91 -58.54 -27.04
CA PRO A 92 12.45 -57.26 -26.47
C PRO A 92 11.04 -57.24 -25.80
N GLU A 93 10.54 -58.36 -25.28
CA GLU A 93 9.23 -58.48 -24.62
C GLU A 93 9.23 -57.94 -23.19
N VAL A 94 8.07 -57.45 -22.74
CA VAL A 94 7.84 -57.02 -21.35
C VAL A 94 6.98 -58.00 -20.55
N CYS A 95 6.25 -58.90 -21.22
CA CYS A 95 5.50 -60.02 -20.64
C CYS A 95 5.34 -61.12 -21.71
N ASP A 96 5.03 -62.36 -21.33
CA ASP A 96 4.63 -63.46 -22.24
C ASP A 96 3.57 -64.37 -21.58
N GLY A 97 2.33 -64.34 -22.08
CA GLY A 97 1.27 -65.21 -21.58
C GLY A 97 0.93 -64.96 -20.11
N GLU A 98 1.23 -65.92 -19.23
CA GLU A 98 1.10 -65.77 -17.77
C GLU A 98 2.40 -65.26 -17.09
N ASP A 99 3.52 -65.25 -17.81
CA ASP A 99 4.79 -64.70 -17.31
C ASP A 99 4.79 -63.17 -17.46
N LEU A 100 4.47 -62.47 -16.38
CA LEU A 100 4.40 -61.00 -16.32
C LEU A 100 5.71 -60.36 -15.81
N GLY A 101 6.76 -61.14 -15.58
CA GLY A 101 8.06 -60.61 -15.13
C GLY A 101 8.03 -60.01 -13.72
N ASP A 102 7.22 -60.59 -12.84
CA ASP A 102 6.92 -60.14 -11.47
C ASP A 102 6.22 -58.76 -11.37
N MET A 103 5.76 -58.19 -12.49
CA MET A 103 5.04 -56.91 -12.49
C MET A 103 3.57 -57.09 -12.08
N GLN A 104 3.08 -56.18 -11.25
CA GLN A 104 1.68 -56.03 -10.85
C GLN A 104 1.15 -54.65 -11.30
N CYS A 105 -0.16 -54.41 -11.22
CA CYS A 105 -0.75 -53.12 -11.64
C CYS A 105 -0.07 -51.92 -10.97
N THR A 106 0.36 -52.06 -9.70
CA THR A 106 1.10 -51.04 -8.94
C THR A 106 2.49 -50.72 -9.49
N ASP A 107 3.07 -51.60 -10.31
CA ASP A 107 4.41 -51.43 -10.86
C ASP A 107 4.41 -50.76 -12.25
N VAL A 108 3.24 -50.62 -12.87
CA VAL A 108 3.07 -50.11 -14.24
C VAL A 108 1.96 -49.07 -14.34
N GLY A 109 2.22 -47.90 -13.75
CA GLY A 109 1.32 -46.74 -13.73
C GLY A 109 1.06 -46.27 -12.30
N GLU A 110 0.09 -45.36 -12.14
CA GLU A 110 -0.39 -44.88 -10.83
C GLU A 110 -1.62 -45.66 -10.37
N TYR A 111 -1.63 -46.98 -10.57
CA TYR A 111 -2.76 -47.83 -10.19
C TYR A 111 -2.61 -48.32 -8.74
N LEU A 112 -3.70 -48.29 -7.96
CA LEU A 112 -3.74 -48.81 -6.59
C LEU A 112 -3.75 -50.35 -6.56
N GLY A 113 -4.25 -50.99 -7.60
CA GLY A 113 -4.35 -52.45 -7.68
C GLY A 113 -5.03 -52.95 -8.96
N GLY A 114 -5.45 -54.22 -8.94
CA GLY A 114 -6.19 -54.87 -10.03
C GLY A 114 -5.47 -56.08 -10.63
N THR A 115 -5.97 -56.60 -11.75
CA THR A 115 -5.42 -57.78 -12.42
C THR A 115 -4.64 -57.38 -13.67
N LEU A 116 -3.31 -57.46 -13.61
CA LEU A 116 -2.47 -57.23 -14.77
C LEU A 116 -2.45 -58.50 -15.66
N SER A 117 -2.53 -58.33 -16.98
CA SER A 117 -2.45 -59.46 -17.92
C SER A 117 -1.55 -59.15 -19.11
N CYS A 118 -1.07 -60.17 -19.82
CA CYS A 118 -0.27 -60.01 -21.02
C CYS A 118 -1.13 -60.14 -22.28
N GLY A 119 -1.11 -59.11 -23.12
CA GLY A 119 -1.76 -59.12 -24.42
C GLY A 119 -1.06 -60.05 -25.42
N SER A 120 -1.77 -60.45 -26.48
CA SER A 120 -1.20 -61.28 -27.54
C SER A 120 -0.08 -60.60 -28.37
N ASP A 121 0.18 -59.32 -28.10
CA ASP A 121 1.25 -58.49 -28.66
C ASP A 121 2.40 -58.24 -27.66
N CYS A 122 2.42 -58.97 -26.54
CA CYS A 122 3.44 -58.91 -25.49
C CYS A 122 3.62 -57.53 -24.88
N ARG A 123 2.47 -56.87 -24.71
CA ARG A 123 2.30 -55.66 -23.91
C ARG A 123 1.44 -55.98 -22.70
N LEU A 124 1.78 -55.34 -21.59
CA LEU A 124 0.96 -55.38 -20.39
C LEU A 124 -0.38 -54.69 -20.68
N VAL A 125 -1.47 -55.38 -20.36
CA VAL A 125 -2.83 -54.90 -20.47
C VAL A 125 -3.28 -54.44 -19.09
N THR A 126 -3.48 -53.13 -18.95
CA THR A 126 -3.86 -52.48 -17.69
C THR A 126 -5.37 -52.24 -17.58
N ALA A 127 -6.18 -52.82 -18.48
CA ALA A 127 -7.63 -52.57 -18.53
C ALA A 127 -8.39 -53.04 -17.29
N ASP A 128 -7.84 -54.00 -16.54
CA ASP A 128 -8.38 -54.51 -15.28
C ASP A 128 -7.57 -54.02 -14.06
N CYS A 129 -6.71 -53.02 -14.26
CA CYS A 129 -6.08 -52.23 -13.19
C CYS A 129 -6.98 -51.04 -12.83
N TYR A 130 -7.05 -50.68 -11.56
CA TYR A 130 -7.83 -49.54 -11.07
C TYR A 130 -6.94 -48.55 -10.33
N ASP A 131 -7.24 -47.26 -10.50
CA ASP A 131 -6.53 -46.11 -9.93
C ASP A 131 -7.25 -45.51 -8.71
N GLU A 132 -8.55 -45.79 -8.55
CA GLU A 132 -9.33 -45.46 -7.35
C GLU A 132 -10.12 -46.67 -6.84
N VAL A 133 -10.26 -46.80 -5.52
CA VAL A 133 -11.17 -47.77 -4.88
C VAL A 133 -12.50 -47.03 -4.65
N ILE A 134 -13.51 -47.30 -5.49
CA ILE A 134 -14.77 -46.55 -5.50
C ILE A 134 -15.91 -47.40 -4.97
N CYS A 135 -16.40 -47.03 -3.80
CA CYS A 135 -17.55 -47.70 -3.24
C CYS A 135 -18.86 -47.42 -4.00
N GLY A 136 -19.51 -48.49 -4.47
CA GLY A 136 -20.77 -48.50 -5.21
C GLY A 136 -20.63 -48.75 -6.71
N ASP A 137 -19.47 -49.21 -7.20
CA ASP A 137 -19.21 -49.47 -8.61
C ASP A 137 -19.57 -50.90 -9.06
N GLY A 138 -19.95 -51.76 -8.11
CA GLY A 138 -20.36 -53.15 -8.29
C GLY A 138 -19.23 -54.19 -8.20
N LEU A 139 -17.99 -53.78 -7.98
CA LEU A 139 -16.81 -54.63 -7.84
C LEU A 139 -16.29 -54.53 -6.41
N VAL A 140 -15.82 -55.63 -5.83
CA VAL A 140 -15.13 -55.58 -4.51
C VAL A 140 -13.64 -55.57 -4.78
N GLN A 141 -12.98 -54.44 -4.52
CA GLN A 141 -11.60 -54.16 -4.90
C GLN A 141 -10.79 -53.60 -3.71
N GLY A 142 -9.48 -53.82 -3.70
CA GLY A 142 -8.61 -53.35 -2.61
C GLY A 142 -9.03 -53.86 -1.23
N ASP A 143 -9.21 -52.92 -0.28
CA ASP A 143 -9.59 -53.19 1.11
C ASP A 143 -11.13 -53.20 1.34
N GLU A 144 -11.94 -53.12 0.27
CA GLU A 144 -13.39 -53.19 0.38
C GLU A 144 -13.85 -54.54 0.92
N GLN A 145 -14.73 -54.50 1.91
CA GLN A 145 -15.37 -55.71 2.44
C GLN A 145 -16.56 -56.14 1.57
N CYS A 146 -17.21 -55.18 0.91
CA CYS A 146 -18.33 -55.35 0.00
C CYS A 146 -18.45 -54.11 -0.89
N ASP A 147 -19.26 -54.18 -1.96
CA ASP A 147 -19.62 -53.02 -2.78
C ASP A 147 -21.10 -53.08 -3.14
N GLY A 148 -21.88 -52.11 -2.68
CA GLY A 148 -23.31 -52.01 -2.99
C GLY A 148 -24.08 -53.31 -2.71
N GLY A 149 -24.43 -54.05 -3.78
CA GLY A 149 -25.10 -55.35 -3.70
C GLY A 149 -24.17 -56.58 -3.73
N ASN A 150 -22.88 -56.38 -4.04
CA ASN A 150 -21.84 -57.40 -4.08
C ASN A 150 -21.22 -57.56 -2.69
N LEU A 151 -21.76 -58.49 -1.90
CA LEU A 151 -21.35 -58.69 -0.50
C LEU A 151 -20.15 -59.64 -0.33
N ALA A 152 -19.30 -59.80 -1.36
CA ALA A 152 -18.14 -60.71 -1.34
C ALA A 152 -18.46 -62.15 -0.86
N ASN A 153 -19.68 -62.64 -1.15
CA ASN A 153 -20.23 -63.92 -0.66
C ASN A 153 -20.39 -64.03 0.88
N GLN A 154 -20.33 -62.94 1.63
CA GLN A 154 -20.60 -62.92 3.07
C GLN A 154 -22.10 -62.78 3.37
N THR A 155 -22.50 -63.27 4.54
CA THR A 155 -23.84 -63.18 5.12
C THR A 155 -23.72 -62.91 6.62
N CYS A 156 -24.79 -62.48 7.28
CA CYS A 156 -24.79 -62.34 8.74
C CYS A 156 -24.35 -63.64 9.45
N ALA A 157 -24.73 -64.81 8.91
CA ALA A 157 -24.32 -66.11 9.47
C ALA A 157 -22.83 -66.41 9.30
N THR A 158 -22.22 -66.03 8.17
CA THR A 158 -20.77 -66.23 7.95
C THR A 158 -19.92 -65.24 8.74
N LEU A 159 -20.51 -64.10 9.13
CA LEU A 159 -19.90 -63.09 10.03
C LEU A 159 -20.18 -63.35 11.52
N GLY A 160 -20.81 -64.47 11.88
CA GLY A 160 -20.97 -64.91 13.26
C GLY A 160 -22.25 -64.46 13.99
N TYR A 161 -23.24 -63.92 13.28
CA TYR A 161 -24.56 -63.60 13.82
C TYR A 161 -25.55 -64.77 13.62
N ASP A 162 -26.58 -64.87 14.45
CA ASP A 162 -27.58 -65.95 14.36
C ASP A 162 -28.50 -65.84 13.12
N GLY A 163 -28.58 -64.66 12.50
CA GLY A 163 -29.39 -64.43 11.30
C GLY A 163 -29.41 -62.97 10.83
N GLY A 164 -30.37 -62.64 9.95
CA GLY A 164 -30.59 -61.29 9.43
C GLY A 164 -30.08 -61.07 7.99
N SER A 165 -30.17 -59.82 7.53
CA SER A 165 -29.76 -59.40 6.18
C SER A 165 -28.50 -58.55 6.26
N LEU A 166 -27.42 -59.01 5.62
CA LEU A 166 -26.17 -58.25 5.50
C LEU A 166 -26.32 -57.24 4.36
N MET A 167 -25.86 -56.01 4.58
CA MET A 167 -25.81 -54.97 3.54
C MET A 167 -24.39 -54.40 3.46
N CYS A 168 -24.14 -53.57 2.46
CA CYS A 168 -22.91 -52.80 2.37
C CYS A 168 -23.15 -51.34 2.76
N HIS A 169 -22.26 -50.75 3.55
CA HIS A 169 -22.25 -49.31 3.80
C HIS A 169 -21.69 -48.55 2.58
N THR A 170 -21.89 -47.24 2.54
CA THR A 170 -21.37 -46.36 1.49
C THR A 170 -19.85 -46.16 1.55
N ASP A 171 -19.20 -46.68 2.60
CA ASP A 171 -17.75 -46.74 2.79
C ASP A 171 -17.19 -48.15 2.53
N CYS A 172 -18.00 -49.04 1.95
CA CYS A 172 -17.64 -50.39 1.55
C CYS A 172 -17.22 -51.33 2.69
N THR A 173 -17.70 -51.03 3.89
CA THR A 173 -17.69 -51.94 5.04
C THR A 173 -19.01 -52.70 5.17
N PHE A 174 -18.98 -53.88 5.81
CA PHE A 174 -20.20 -54.64 6.07
C PHE A 174 -21.13 -53.90 7.04
N ASN A 175 -22.36 -53.63 6.58
CA ASN A 175 -23.44 -53.14 7.42
C ASN A 175 -24.15 -54.30 8.12
N THR A 176 -23.82 -54.48 9.39
CA THR A 176 -24.36 -55.56 10.23
C THR A 176 -25.59 -55.13 11.05
N VAL A 177 -26.12 -53.92 10.88
CA VAL A 177 -27.23 -53.39 11.68
C VAL A 177 -28.52 -54.20 11.50
N GLN A 178 -28.69 -54.86 10.35
CA GLN A 178 -29.81 -55.78 10.10
C GLN A 178 -29.46 -57.26 10.32
N CYS A 179 -28.27 -57.55 10.83
CA CYS A 179 -27.96 -58.85 11.41
C CYS A 179 -28.60 -58.95 12.80
N THR A 180 -29.15 -60.12 13.12
CA THR A 180 -29.84 -60.37 14.39
C THR A 180 -28.97 -61.21 15.31
N GLY A 181 -28.77 -60.75 16.54
CA GLY A 181 -28.19 -61.49 17.66
C GLY A 181 -28.60 -60.83 18.97
N GLU A 182 -29.01 -61.62 19.97
CA GLU A 182 -29.33 -61.11 21.30
C GLU A 182 -28.01 -60.97 22.07
N VAL A 183 -27.60 -59.74 22.41
CA VAL A 183 -26.50 -59.51 23.36
C VAL A 183 -27.11 -59.61 24.76
N VAL A 184 -26.78 -60.66 25.51
CA VAL A 184 -27.35 -60.91 26.83
C VAL A 184 -26.25 -60.85 27.88
N CYS A 185 -26.00 -59.62 28.34
CA CYS A 185 -24.99 -59.40 29.37
C CYS A 185 -25.39 -59.97 30.74
N GLY A 186 -24.49 -60.72 31.36
CA GLY A 186 -24.63 -61.35 32.67
C GLY A 186 -25.10 -62.81 32.64
N ASP A 187 -24.91 -63.52 31.52
CA ASP A 187 -25.29 -64.93 31.38
C ASP A 187 -24.16 -65.93 31.67
N GLY A 188 -22.94 -65.41 31.91
CA GLY A 188 -21.77 -66.13 32.38
C GLY A 188 -20.78 -66.58 31.31
N GLU A 189 -21.01 -66.27 30.03
CA GLU A 189 -20.09 -66.60 28.92
C GLU A 189 -19.95 -65.42 27.96
N ALA A 190 -18.74 -64.89 27.73
CA ALA A 190 -18.56 -63.73 26.88
C ALA A 190 -18.66 -64.09 25.39
N GLN A 191 -19.81 -63.85 24.77
CA GLN A 191 -20.09 -64.21 23.38
C GLN A 191 -19.37 -63.31 22.38
N LEU A 192 -19.42 -63.64 21.08
CA LEU A 192 -18.59 -63.01 20.05
C LEU A 192 -18.75 -61.49 19.95
N LEU A 193 -19.93 -60.96 20.27
CA LEU A 193 -20.26 -59.52 20.26
C LEU A 193 -20.05 -58.81 21.61
N GLU A 194 -19.69 -59.54 22.66
CA GLU A 194 -19.42 -59.01 24.01
C GLU A 194 -17.91 -58.83 24.19
N GLN A 195 -17.46 -57.76 24.84
CA GLN A 195 -16.05 -57.64 25.24
C GLN A 195 -15.75 -58.45 26.50
N CYS A 196 -16.77 -58.68 27.33
CA CYS A 196 -16.74 -59.51 28.54
C CYS A 196 -18.17 -59.88 28.96
N ASP A 197 -18.30 -60.86 29.86
CA ASP A 197 -19.55 -61.15 30.59
C ASP A 197 -19.22 -61.56 32.02
N THR A 198 -19.77 -60.84 33.02
CA THR A 198 -19.57 -61.05 34.46
C THR A 198 -18.09 -61.25 34.88
N PHE A 199 -17.53 -62.46 34.69
CA PHE A 199 -16.14 -62.81 35.01
C PHE A 199 -15.34 -63.36 33.82
N ASP A 200 -15.97 -63.55 32.66
CA ASP A 200 -15.29 -63.94 31.43
C ASP A 200 -14.83 -62.68 30.68
N TYR A 201 -13.56 -62.32 30.87
CA TYR A 201 -12.93 -61.17 30.20
C TYR A 201 -12.23 -61.56 28.90
N LYS A 202 -12.55 -62.71 28.30
CA LYS A 202 -11.86 -63.26 27.11
C LYS A 202 -10.33 -63.34 27.28
N GLY A 203 -9.89 -63.66 28.50
CA GLY A 203 -8.47 -63.77 28.85
C GLY A 203 -7.73 -62.43 29.00
N LYS A 204 -8.44 -61.30 29.01
CA LYS A 204 -7.87 -59.98 29.34
C LYS A 204 -7.70 -59.83 30.85
N THR A 205 -6.63 -59.14 31.23
CA THR A 205 -6.32 -58.66 32.58
C THR A 205 -5.87 -57.20 32.48
N CYS A 206 -5.91 -56.44 33.57
CA CYS A 206 -5.33 -55.10 33.61
C CYS A 206 -3.88 -55.08 33.09
N VAL A 207 -3.06 -56.08 33.46
CA VAL A 207 -1.68 -56.20 32.97
C VAL A 207 -1.61 -56.41 31.45
N SER A 208 -2.48 -57.25 30.89
CA SER A 208 -2.50 -57.49 29.43
C SER A 208 -3.03 -56.29 28.62
N LEU A 209 -3.70 -55.35 29.29
CA LEU A 209 -4.26 -54.12 28.70
C LEU A 209 -3.35 -52.90 28.88
N GLY A 210 -2.16 -53.08 29.45
CA GLY A 210 -1.14 -52.03 29.58
C GLY A 210 -1.00 -51.42 30.99
N PHE A 211 -1.75 -51.88 31.98
CA PHE A 211 -1.69 -51.41 33.36
C PHE A 211 -0.66 -52.22 34.18
N VAL A 212 -0.21 -51.72 35.34
CA VAL A 212 0.79 -52.42 36.17
C VAL A 212 0.17 -53.45 37.13
N GLY A 213 -1.16 -53.40 37.34
CA GLY A 213 -1.91 -54.24 38.27
C GLY A 213 -3.40 -53.90 38.30
N GLY A 214 -4.11 -54.34 39.34
CA GLY A 214 -5.53 -54.05 39.57
C GLY A 214 -6.51 -55.15 39.16
N GLU A 215 -7.80 -54.88 39.36
CA GLU A 215 -8.93 -55.79 39.09
C GLU A 215 -9.71 -55.28 37.87
N LEU A 216 -9.98 -56.16 36.91
CA LEU A 216 -10.69 -55.86 35.66
C LEU A 216 -12.14 -56.31 35.82
N ASP A 217 -13.11 -55.47 35.48
CA ASP A 217 -14.54 -55.78 35.62
C ASP A 217 -15.29 -55.68 34.28
N CYS A 218 -16.58 -56.00 34.27
CA CYS A 218 -17.45 -55.94 33.10
C CYS A 218 -18.68 -55.07 33.36
N THR A 219 -18.96 -54.13 32.46
CA THR A 219 -20.15 -53.26 32.55
C THR A 219 -21.44 -54.00 32.19
N ASP A 220 -22.60 -53.48 32.60
CA ASP A 220 -23.94 -53.98 32.22
C ASP A 220 -24.22 -53.94 30.70
N GLY A 221 -23.36 -53.25 29.94
CA GLY A 221 -23.37 -53.20 28.47
C GLY A 221 -22.35 -54.12 27.79
N CYS A 222 -21.75 -55.05 28.54
CA CYS A 222 -20.78 -56.03 28.04
C CYS A 222 -19.50 -55.43 27.44
N LEU A 223 -19.07 -54.32 28.04
CA LEU A 223 -17.78 -53.65 27.79
C LEU A 223 -16.85 -53.84 28.99
N LEU A 224 -15.55 -53.99 28.72
CA LEU A 224 -14.51 -54.08 29.77
C LEU A 224 -14.45 -52.77 30.57
N ASP A 225 -14.48 -52.88 31.89
CA ASP A 225 -14.32 -51.76 32.82
C ASP A 225 -12.90 -51.77 33.40
N THR A 226 -12.11 -50.76 33.02
CA THR A 226 -10.71 -50.60 33.45
C THR A 226 -10.55 -49.64 34.64
N SER A 227 -11.64 -49.16 35.25
CA SER A 227 -11.59 -48.13 36.29
C SER A 227 -10.92 -48.57 37.60
N ALA A 228 -10.82 -49.88 37.84
CA ALA A 228 -10.10 -50.48 38.98
C ALA A 228 -8.71 -51.05 38.62
N CYS A 229 -8.22 -50.79 37.40
CA CYS A 229 -6.85 -51.08 37.02
C CYS A 229 -5.87 -50.05 37.63
N GLU A 230 -4.71 -50.51 38.11
CA GLU A 230 -3.70 -49.65 38.73
C GLU A 230 -2.74 -49.08 37.69
N GLU A 231 -2.63 -47.75 37.62
CA GLU A 231 -1.58 -47.04 36.91
C GLU A 231 -0.48 -46.61 37.90
N VAL A 232 0.78 -46.96 37.61
CA VAL A 232 1.94 -46.35 38.28
C VAL A 232 2.87 -45.84 37.20
N THR A 233 2.74 -44.56 36.86
CA THR A 233 3.83 -43.80 36.27
C THR A 233 4.88 -43.60 37.36
N PRO A 234 6.13 -44.09 37.23
CA PRO A 234 7.14 -43.88 38.25
C PRO A 234 7.46 -42.38 38.36
N ASP A 235 7.45 -41.84 39.58
CA ASP A 235 7.87 -40.46 39.81
C ASP A 235 9.40 -40.35 39.64
N CYS A 236 9.84 -39.28 38.99
CA CYS A 236 11.23 -38.94 38.80
C CYS A 236 11.54 -37.57 39.41
N ASP A 237 12.46 -37.56 40.38
CA ASP A 237 12.99 -36.33 40.99
C ASP A 237 14.19 -35.77 40.22
N ASP A 238 14.74 -34.66 40.72
CA ASP A 238 15.89 -33.96 40.15
C ASP A 238 17.14 -34.85 39.91
N GLN A 239 17.25 -35.99 40.58
CA GLN A 239 18.40 -36.89 40.42
C GLN A 239 18.30 -37.78 39.19
N CYS A 240 17.09 -38.17 38.78
CA CYS A 240 16.88 -39.05 37.62
C CYS A 240 16.54 -38.30 36.33
N VAL A 241 16.20 -37.00 36.38
CA VAL A 241 15.97 -36.18 35.18
C VAL A 241 17.23 -36.19 34.30
N GLN A 242 17.06 -36.55 33.02
CA GLN A 242 18.13 -36.57 32.02
C GLN A 242 17.94 -35.45 30.98
N PRO A 243 19.02 -35.06 30.26
CA PRO A 243 18.88 -34.19 29.11
C PRO A 243 17.80 -34.69 28.14
N GLY A 244 16.91 -33.80 27.73
CA GLY A 244 15.79 -34.11 26.84
C GLY A 244 14.56 -34.72 27.49
N TYR A 245 14.47 -34.83 28.83
CA TYR A 245 13.25 -35.29 29.49
C TYR A 245 12.17 -34.21 29.58
N LEU A 246 12.60 -32.95 29.67
CA LEU A 246 11.77 -31.77 29.57
C LEU A 246 12.23 -30.99 28.34
N VAL A 247 11.29 -30.44 27.59
CA VAL A 247 11.57 -29.64 26.38
C VAL A 247 10.79 -28.33 26.51
N ILE A 248 11.46 -27.21 26.28
CA ILE A 248 10.84 -25.89 26.15
C ILE A 248 10.12 -25.85 24.80
N THR A 249 8.80 -25.69 24.84
CA THR A 249 7.92 -25.81 23.66
C THR A 249 7.29 -24.50 23.24
N GLU A 250 7.05 -23.57 24.16
CA GLU A 250 6.41 -22.30 23.81
C GLU A 250 6.90 -21.17 24.74
N VAL A 251 7.11 -19.98 24.17
CA VAL A 251 7.54 -18.80 24.91
C VAL A 251 6.78 -17.57 24.44
N MET A 252 6.14 -16.87 25.39
CA MET A 252 5.53 -15.57 25.18
C MET A 252 6.35 -14.51 25.93
N SER A 253 7.07 -13.64 25.21
CA SER A 253 7.94 -12.61 25.81
C SER A 253 7.35 -11.19 25.77
N PHE A 254 6.46 -10.89 24.84
CA PHE A 254 5.85 -9.56 24.63
C PHE A 254 4.33 -9.61 24.47
N PRO A 255 3.56 -9.93 25.53
CA PRO A 255 2.10 -9.89 25.50
C PRO A 255 1.56 -8.45 25.37
N GLU A 256 0.35 -8.31 24.85
CA GLU A 256 -0.35 -7.05 24.58
C GLU A 256 -0.85 -6.39 25.87
N THR A 257 -1.29 -7.18 26.87
CA THR A 257 -1.95 -6.68 28.09
C THR A 257 -1.00 -5.96 29.05
N SER A 258 -0.48 -4.79 28.68
CA SER A 258 0.65 -4.09 29.28
C SER A 258 1.96 -4.89 29.19
N TYR A 259 3.06 -4.18 28.98
CA TYR A 259 4.44 -4.64 28.67
C TYR A 259 5.04 -5.77 29.54
N TYR A 260 4.30 -6.31 30.52
CA TYR A 260 4.74 -7.33 31.47
C TYR A 260 3.66 -8.34 31.92
N ASN A 261 2.38 -8.20 31.56
CA ASN A 261 1.35 -9.17 31.98
C ASN A 261 1.01 -10.10 30.81
N GLY A 262 1.14 -11.42 31.01
CA GLY A 262 0.92 -12.41 29.95
C GLY A 262 2.18 -13.14 29.49
N VAL A 263 3.35 -12.83 30.06
CA VAL A 263 4.60 -13.53 29.74
C VAL A 263 4.58 -14.92 30.36
N TYR A 264 4.89 -15.94 29.55
CA TYR A 264 4.92 -17.34 29.98
C TYR A 264 5.95 -18.17 29.22
N LEU A 265 6.24 -19.34 29.80
CA LEU A 265 7.10 -20.40 29.30
C LEU A 265 6.34 -21.71 29.48
N GLU A 266 6.28 -22.50 28.42
CA GLU A 266 5.70 -23.81 28.44
C GLU A 266 6.77 -24.90 28.33
N LEU A 267 6.61 -25.93 29.17
CA LEU A 267 7.43 -27.12 29.18
C LEU A 267 6.61 -28.35 28.82
N LYS A 268 7.17 -29.22 27.96
CA LYS A 268 6.66 -30.56 27.68
C LYS A 268 7.50 -31.62 28.38
N ASN A 269 6.87 -32.50 29.15
CA ASN A 269 7.51 -33.73 29.62
C ASN A 269 7.38 -34.82 28.56
N VAL A 270 8.48 -35.11 27.87
CA VAL A 270 8.55 -36.16 26.83
C VAL A 270 9.03 -37.50 27.39
N SER A 271 9.23 -37.59 28.69
CA SER A 271 9.63 -38.82 29.38
C SER A 271 8.43 -39.67 29.81
N PRO A 272 8.63 -40.98 30.06
CA PRO A 272 7.58 -41.85 30.60
C PRO A 272 7.36 -41.69 32.13
N TYR A 273 8.00 -40.70 32.77
CA TYR A 273 7.97 -40.50 34.22
C TYR A 273 7.20 -39.23 34.57
N ASN A 274 6.56 -39.18 35.73
CA ASN A 274 6.11 -37.88 36.27
C ASN A 274 7.33 -37.16 36.81
N ILE A 275 7.64 -35.96 36.30
CA ILE A 275 8.85 -35.24 36.68
C ILE A 275 8.54 -34.23 37.77
N ASP A 276 9.20 -34.32 38.90
CA ASP A 276 9.19 -33.29 39.95
C ASP A 276 10.25 -32.22 39.64
N LEU A 277 9.79 -31.00 39.38
CA LEU A 277 10.62 -29.87 38.96
C LEU A 277 11.43 -29.23 40.09
N ARG A 278 11.21 -29.63 41.34
CA ARG A 278 11.95 -29.06 42.48
C ARG A 278 13.46 -29.22 42.31
N ASN A 279 14.21 -28.22 42.77
CA ASN A 279 15.67 -28.11 42.66
C ASN A 279 16.22 -27.97 41.23
N LEU A 280 15.37 -28.01 40.19
CA LEU A 280 15.77 -27.56 38.85
C LEU A 280 15.91 -26.03 38.82
N GLU A 281 16.78 -25.56 37.95
CA GLU A 281 17.14 -24.17 37.76
C GLU A 281 16.70 -23.70 36.37
N ILE A 282 15.83 -22.70 36.29
CA ILE A 282 15.61 -21.93 35.07
C ILE A 282 16.75 -20.93 34.96
N ARG A 283 17.39 -20.85 33.80
CA ARG A 283 18.57 -20.03 33.56
C ARG A 283 18.42 -19.23 32.27
N LEU A 284 18.77 -17.94 32.35
CA LEU A 284 18.96 -17.06 31.20
C LEU A 284 20.43 -16.67 31.11
N VAL A 285 21.04 -16.89 29.96
CA VAL A 285 22.44 -16.54 29.66
C VAL A 285 22.47 -15.50 28.56
N ASP A 286 23.05 -14.33 28.84
CA ASP A 286 23.23 -13.25 27.86
C ASP A 286 24.43 -13.54 26.94
N THR A 287 24.53 -12.80 25.83
CA THR A 287 25.63 -12.87 24.85
C THR A 287 27.00 -12.59 25.47
N ASP A 288 27.05 -11.78 26.54
CA ASP A 288 28.27 -11.51 27.31
C ASP A 288 28.60 -12.59 28.37
N LEU A 289 27.82 -13.68 28.38
CA LEU A 289 27.87 -14.81 29.31
C LEU A 289 27.44 -14.46 30.75
N SER A 290 26.88 -13.27 31.00
CA SER A 290 26.20 -12.99 32.26
C SER A 290 25.00 -13.92 32.40
N THR A 291 24.77 -14.41 33.62
CA THR A 291 23.79 -15.47 33.89
C THR A 291 22.82 -15.03 34.98
N GLN A 292 21.53 -15.07 34.68
CA GLN A 292 20.44 -15.00 35.66
C GLN A 292 19.87 -16.40 35.88
N SER A 293 19.49 -16.71 37.11
CA SER A 293 18.99 -18.05 37.45
C SER A 293 18.01 -18.04 38.61
N TRP A 294 17.09 -19.00 38.59
CA TRP A 294 16.09 -19.22 39.62
C TRP A 294 15.91 -20.72 39.83
N THR A 295 16.09 -21.15 41.07
CA THR A 295 15.84 -22.53 41.48
C THR A 295 14.41 -22.68 41.96
N ILE A 296 13.70 -23.66 41.40
CA ILE A 296 12.34 -24.00 41.80
C ILE A 296 12.38 -24.61 43.21
N ALA A 297 11.85 -23.86 44.18
CA ALA A 297 11.88 -24.21 45.60
C ALA A 297 10.48 -24.57 46.11
N GLY A 298 10.38 -25.62 46.94
CA GLY A 298 9.10 -26.01 47.54
C GLY A 298 9.19 -27.23 48.43
N THR A 299 8.28 -27.34 49.41
CA THR A 299 8.16 -28.53 50.27
C THR A 299 7.13 -29.54 49.73
N ALA A 300 6.18 -29.09 48.91
CA ALA A 300 5.26 -29.95 48.16
C ALA A 300 5.81 -30.24 46.75
N PRO A 301 5.59 -31.44 46.18
CA PRO A 301 6.01 -31.77 44.82
C PRO A 301 5.43 -30.81 43.78
N VAL A 302 6.23 -30.44 42.77
CA VAL A 302 5.80 -29.64 41.61
C VAL A 302 5.97 -30.52 40.40
N THR A 303 4.92 -31.25 40.03
CA THR A 303 5.02 -32.40 39.13
C THR A 303 4.46 -32.09 37.74
N VAL A 304 5.20 -32.46 36.70
CA VAL A 304 4.71 -32.55 35.32
C VAL A 304 4.41 -34.02 35.02
N PRO A 305 3.16 -34.40 34.73
CA PRO A 305 2.82 -35.78 34.37
C PRO A 305 3.62 -36.26 33.15
N ALA A 306 3.84 -37.58 33.01
CA ALA A 306 4.40 -38.15 31.80
C ALA A 306 3.55 -37.73 30.57
N GLY A 307 4.19 -37.16 29.54
CA GLY A 307 3.49 -36.60 28.38
C GLY A 307 2.76 -35.28 28.62
N GLY A 308 2.78 -34.73 29.83
CA GLY A 308 2.06 -33.51 30.22
C GLY A 308 2.76 -32.21 29.79
N LEU A 309 1.96 -31.14 29.71
CA LEU A 309 2.41 -29.75 29.56
C LEU A 309 2.45 -29.07 30.94
N PHE A 310 3.31 -28.07 31.08
CA PHE A 310 3.46 -27.31 32.32
C PHE A 310 3.74 -25.83 32.04
N LEU A 311 2.87 -24.96 32.54
CA LEU A 311 2.91 -23.53 32.24
C LEU A 311 3.53 -22.75 33.40
N ILE A 312 4.63 -22.07 33.12
CA ILE A 312 5.30 -21.16 34.06
C ILE A 312 5.00 -19.74 33.60
N GLY A 313 4.46 -18.88 34.47
CA GLY A 313 4.28 -17.47 34.16
C GLY A 313 4.77 -16.57 35.27
N ARG A 314 4.59 -15.27 35.08
CA ARG A 314 5.14 -14.23 35.95
C ARG A 314 4.61 -14.27 37.39
N SER A 315 3.33 -14.59 37.56
CA SER A 315 2.64 -14.49 38.85
C SER A 315 1.71 -15.66 39.08
N SER A 316 1.26 -15.80 40.32
CA SER A 316 0.17 -16.73 40.65
C SER A 316 -1.22 -16.15 40.33
N SER A 317 -1.31 -14.86 40.01
CA SER A 317 -2.56 -14.21 39.63
C SER A 317 -2.78 -14.26 38.12
N ALA A 318 -3.92 -14.81 37.67
CA ALA A 318 -4.27 -14.86 36.25
C ALA A 318 -4.33 -13.48 35.58
N SER A 319 -4.75 -12.45 36.31
CA SER A 319 -4.78 -11.07 35.77
C SER A 319 -3.39 -10.52 35.44
N GLU A 320 -2.35 -11.02 36.10
CA GLU A 320 -0.95 -10.64 35.86
C GLU A 320 -0.29 -11.54 34.79
N ASN A 321 -1.01 -12.57 34.32
CA ASN A 321 -0.57 -13.50 33.28
C ASN A 321 -1.50 -13.45 32.06
N GLY A 322 -2.07 -12.28 31.72
CA GLY A 322 -2.90 -12.14 30.51
C GLY A 322 -4.17 -13.02 30.51
N GLY A 323 -4.69 -13.35 31.68
CA GLY A 323 -5.84 -14.25 31.87
C GLY A 323 -5.48 -15.72 32.11
N LEU A 324 -4.20 -16.09 31.99
CA LEU A 324 -3.75 -17.47 32.14
C LEU A 324 -3.59 -17.89 33.60
N MET A 325 -4.21 -19.01 33.96
CA MET A 325 -3.91 -19.72 35.20
C MET A 325 -2.66 -20.56 34.99
N VAL A 326 -1.56 -20.18 35.64
CA VAL A 326 -0.27 -20.89 35.50
C VAL A 326 -0.10 -21.99 36.55
N ASP A 327 0.72 -22.98 36.24
CA ASP A 327 1.09 -24.05 37.18
C ASP A 327 2.11 -23.58 38.21
N LEU A 328 2.98 -22.64 37.81
CA LEU A 328 4.00 -22.08 38.67
C LEU A 328 4.30 -20.62 38.34
N ALA A 329 4.44 -19.80 39.38
CA ALA A 329 4.91 -18.42 39.25
C ALA A 329 6.44 -18.37 39.34
N ILE A 330 7.10 -17.79 38.34
CA ILE A 330 8.55 -17.57 38.34
C ILE A 330 8.94 -16.44 39.31
N SER A 331 10.16 -16.51 39.86
CA SER A 331 10.69 -15.47 40.74
C SER A 331 12.17 -15.21 40.47
N GLY A 332 12.57 -13.94 40.37
CA GLY A 332 14.00 -13.57 40.29
C GLY A 332 14.63 -13.67 38.89
N ILE A 333 13.83 -13.95 37.86
CA ILE A 333 14.18 -13.83 36.44
C ILE A 333 13.05 -13.06 35.74
N SER A 334 13.40 -12.13 34.85
CA SER A 334 12.44 -11.53 33.90
C SER A 334 12.44 -12.32 32.61
N MET A 335 11.26 -12.75 32.17
CA MET A 335 11.08 -13.50 30.92
C MET A 335 10.80 -12.59 29.72
N ASP A 336 10.62 -11.29 29.97
CA ASP A 336 10.53 -10.23 28.97
C ASP A 336 11.87 -10.01 28.24
N ASP A 337 12.98 -10.51 28.81
CA ASP A 337 14.34 -10.37 28.27
C ASP A 337 14.87 -11.67 27.59
N VAL A 338 14.00 -12.61 27.19
CA VAL A 338 14.45 -13.84 26.50
C VAL A 338 15.13 -13.57 25.14
N PRO A 339 14.67 -12.62 24.31
CA PRO A 339 15.34 -12.31 23.04
C PRO A 339 16.81 -11.94 23.20
N GLY A 340 17.64 -12.42 22.29
CA GLY A 340 19.09 -12.23 22.33
C GLY A 340 19.80 -13.07 23.39
N ARG A 341 19.11 -13.96 24.11
CA ARG A 341 19.67 -14.78 25.20
C ARG A 341 19.47 -16.27 24.95
N THR A 342 20.14 -17.10 25.76
CA THR A 342 19.89 -18.54 25.83
C THR A 342 19.07 -18.85 27.09
N LEU A 343 17.87 -19.38 26.91
CA LEU A 343 17.02 -19.89 27.98
C LEU A 343 17.32 -21.37 28.20
N GLY A 344 17.28 -21.85 29.44
CA GLY A 344 17.43 -23.29 29.67
C GLY A 344 17.05 -23.76 31.06
N ILE A 345 16.81 -25.06 31.15
CA ILE A 345 16.48 -25.79 32.37
C ILE A 345 17.70 -26.61 32.77
N HIS A 346 18.16 -26.46 34.00
CA HIS A 346 19.38 -27.10 34.48
C HIS A 346 19.14 -27.86 35.79
N LYS A 347 19.91 -28.92 35.99
CA LYS A 347 20.01 -29.58 37.30
C LYS A 347 20.94 -28.83 38.24
N ALA A 348 20.78 -29.08 39.54
CA ALA A 348 21.75 -28.68 40.55
C ALA A 348 23.17 -29.14 40.17
N GLY A 349 24.08 -28.18 39.94
CA GLY A 349 25.44 -28.43 39.45
C GLY A 349 25.68 -28.05 37.98
N GLY A 350 24.68 -27.52 37.27
CA GLY A 350 24.84 -26.87 35.96
C GLY A 350 24.75 -27.79 34.74
N VAL A 351 24.21 -29.00 34.89
CA VAL A 351 23.93 -29.90 33.75
C VAL A 351 22.62 -29.48 33.10
N ALA A 352 22.66 -29.10 31.83
CA ALA A 352 21.45 -28.76 31.07
C ALA A 352 20.55 -29.99 30.92
N VAL A 353 19.27 -29.80 31.25
CA VAL A 353 18.17 -30.69 30.87
C VAL A 353 17.72 -30.31 29.46
N ASP A 354 17.59 -29.01 29.21
CA ASP A 354 17.21 -28.44 27.92
C ASP A 354 17.68 -26.99 27.82
N THR A 355 17.96 -26.53 26.60
CA THR A 355 18.34 -25.14 26.30
C THR A 355 17.71 -24.71 24.99
N VAL A 356 17.49 -23.41 24.82
CA VAL A 356 17.04 -22.81 23.56
C VAL A 356 17.78 -21.48 23.35
N PRO A 357 18.53 -21.33 22.24
CA PRO A 357 19.27 -20.11 21.93
C PRO A 357 18.42 -19.13 21.10
N PHE A 358 17.76 -18.18 21.77
CA PHE A 358 16.97 -17.10 21.15
C PHE A 358 17.86 -15.96 20.62
N ILE A 359 18.95 -16.28 19.93
CA ILE A 359 20.02 -15.33 19.53
C ILE A 359 20.03 -14.99 18.04
N ASN A 360 19.06 -15.51 17.29
CA ASN A 360 18.99 -15.34 15.83
C ASN A 360 17.72 -14.58 15.44
N SER A 361 17.78 -13.92 14.29
CA SER A 361 16.70 -13.10 13.75
C SER A 361 15.42 -13.86 13.39
N ALA A 362 15.47 -15.20 13.33
CA ALA A 362 14.28 -16.04 13.08
C ALA A 362 13.55 -16.39 14.39
N MET A 363 14.12 -16.03 15.54
CA MET A 363 13.55 -16.21 16.87
C MET A 363 13.38 -14.86 17.57
N GLU A 364 13.16 -13.81 16.78
CA GLU A 364 12.84 -12.48 17.30
C GLU A 364 11.47 -12.50 17.98
N PRO A 365 11.27 -11.73 19.04
CA PRO A 365 10.00 -11.62 19.72
C PRO A 365 8.94 -10.97 18.83
N HIS A 366 7.72 -11.47 18.93
CA HIS A 366 6.55 -10.86 18.29
C HIS A 366 5.60 -10.32 19.37
N VAL A 367 5.13 -9.10 19.16
CA VAL A 367 4.14 -8.50 20.05
C VAL A 367 2.85 -9.29 19.94
N ALA A 368 2.26 -9.61 21.09
CA ALA A 368 1.02 -10.34 21.25
C ALA A 368 1.03 -11.75 20.64
N THR A 369 2.20 -12.33 20.33
CA THR A 369 2.29 -13.65 19.71
C THR A 369 3.43 -14.47 20.29
N SER A 370 3.13 -15.66 20.78
CA SER A 370 4.15 -16.59 21.28
C SER A 370 4.94 -17.23 20.13
N LEU A 371 6.19 -17.58 20.45
CA LEU A 371 6.99 -18.51 19.65
C LEU A 371 6.68 -19.92 20.13
N GLN A 372 6.27 -20.79 19.21
CA GLN A 372 5.97 -22.20 19.47
C GLN A 372 6.93 -23.10 18.67
N LEU A 373 7.34 -24.19 19.30
CA LEU A 373 8.09 -25.28 18.69
C LEU A 373 7.13 -26.17 17.91
N ASP A 374 7.52 -26.56 16.70
CA ASP A 374 6.81 -27.52 15.89
C ASP A 374 6.49 -28.80 16.68
N ARG A 375 5.20 -29.21 16.66
CA ARG A 375 4.72 -30.41 17.37
C ARG A 375 5.48 -31.69 17.00
N ASP A 376 6.06 -31.77 15.80
CA ASP A 376 6.79 -32.95 15.33
C ASP A 376 8.27 -32.94 15.73
N HIS A 377 8.73 -31.85 16.36
CA HIS A 377 10.13 -31.60 16.70
C HIS A 377 10.39 -31.50 18.21
N LEU A 378 9.76 -32.36 19.02
CA LEU A 378 9.79 -32.36 20.49
C LEU A 378 11.06 -32.95 21.13
N THR A 379 12.25 -32.70 20.59
CA THR A 379 13.51 -33.11 21.24
C THR A 379 14.31 -31.89 21.69
N SER A 380 15.07 -32.02 22.78
CA SER A 380 15.93 -30.95 23.32
C SER A 380 17.11 -30.53 22.44
N SER A 381 17.23 -31.13 21.25
CA SER A 381 18.17 -30.69 20.21
C SER A 381 17.46 -30.14 18.98
N ALA A 382 16.19 -30.51 18.80
CA ALA A 382 15.37 -29.98 17.73
C ALA A 382 14.84 -28.58 18.09
N ASN A 383 14.58 -28.31 19.37
CA ASN A 383 14.24 -26.97 19.85
C ASN A 383 15.43 -25.99 19.88
N ASP A 384 16.66 -26.47 19.72
CA ASP A 384 17.84 -25.62 19.48
C ASP A 384 17.89 -25.06 18.05
N ASN A 385 17.12 -25.65 17.12
CA ASN A 385 17.10 -25.25 15.72
C ASN A 385 15.97 -24.26 15.45
N ALA A 386 16.34 -23.02 15.12
CA ALA A 386 15.40 -21.94 14.81
C ALA A 386 14.37 -22.29 13.72
N SER A 387 14.73 -23.14 12.76
CA SER A 387 13.81 -23.54 11.69
C SER A 387 12.64 -24.42 12.16
N ASN A 388 12.70 -24.95 13.37
CA ASN A 388 11.63 -25.74 13.96
C ASN A 388 10.67 -24.89 14.81
N TRP A 389 10.86 -23.57 14.83
CA TRP A 389 10.03 -22.64 15.58
C TRP A 389 9.23 -21.76 14.63
N CYS A 390 8.00 -21.46 15.02
CA CYS A 390 7.09 -20.61 14.29
C CYS A 390 6.25 -19.77 15.26
N LEU A 391 5.53 -18.79 14.73
CA LEU A 391 4.60 -17.99 15.50
C LEU A 391 3.30 -18.74 15.71
N SER A 392 2.75 -18.65 16.91
CA SER A 392 1.45 -19.24 17.18
C SER A 392 0.33 -18.44 16.53
N THR A 393 -0.65 -19.14 15.96
CA THR A 393 -1.84 -18.52 15.33
C THR A 393 -3.06 -18.57 16.24
N GLY A 394 -3.10 -19.48 17.23
CA GLY A 394 -4.25 -19.69 18.10
C GLY A 394 -4.45 -18.53 19.07
N LEU A 395 -5.67 -17.98 19.19
CA LEU A 395 -5.97 -16.95 20.18
C LEU A 395 -6.33 -17.61 21.53
N TYR A 396 -5.60 -17.28 22.60
CA TYR A 396 -5.96 -17.71 23.97
C TYR A 396 -6.65 -16.60 24.78
N ASN A 397 -6.51 -15.35 24.34
CA ASN A 397 -7.31 -14.22 24.79
C ASN A 397 -7.59 -13.29 23.57
N PRO A 398 -8.39 -12.21 23.70
CA PRO A 398 -8.75 -11.35 22.57
C PRO A 398 -7.60 -10.63 21.88
N TRP A 399 -6.41 -10.60 22.48
CA TRP A 399 -5.29 -9.77 22.06
C TRP A 399 -4.03 -10.58 21.76
N ASP A 400 -3.79 -11.66 22.52
CA ASP A 400 -2.60 -12.50 22.44
C ASP A 400 -2.86 -13.86 21.76
N ARG A 401 -1.91 -14.24 20.90
CA ARG A 401 -1.83 -15.54 20.24
C ARG A 401 -0.81 -16.47 20.92
N GLY A 402 -1.20 -17.71 21.08
CA GLY A 402 -0.47 -18.78 21.76
C GLY A 402 -1.36 -19.99 22.02
N THR A 403 -0.74 -21.12 22.32
CA THR A 403 -1.41 -22.39 22.69
C THR A 403 -1.09 -22.82 24.13
N PRO A 404 -1.15 -21.93 25.14
CA PRO A 404 -0.73 -22.28 26.49
C PRO A 404 -1.58 -23.42 27.06
N ARG A 405 -0.91 -24.51 27.46
CA ARG A 405 -1.45 -25.79 27.94
C ARG A 405 -2.16 -26.66 26.90
N GLU A 406 -2.10 -26.27 25.64
CA GLU A 406 -2.58 -27.07 24.51
C GLU A 406 -1.38 -27.54 23.66
N PRO A 407 -1.49 -28.64 22.91
CA PRO A 407 -0.44 -29.02 21.99
C PRO A 407 -0.19 -27.91 20.94
N ASN A 408 1.08 -27.52 20.76
CA ASN A 408 1.49 -26.63 19.68
C ASN A 408 1.03 -27.13 18.30
N ALA A 409 0.82 -26.21 17.36
CA ALA A 409 0.59 -26.56 15.97
C ALA A 409 1.88 -27.09 15.29
N SER A 410 1.74 -27.69 14.10
CA SER A 410 2.93 -28.00 13.29
C SER A 410 3.49 -26.67 12.77
N CYS A 411 4.82 -26.57 12.66
CA CYS A 411 5.44 -25.49 11.91
C CYS A 411 5.70 -25.90 10.46
N ALA A 412 5.34 -27.14 10.09
CA ALA A 412 5.38 -27.60 8.72
C ALA A 412 4.50 -26.68 7.86
N ARG A 413 4.99 -26.36 6.67
CA ARG A 413 4.17 -25.71 5.66
C ARG A 413 3.15 -26.73 5.15
N GLU A 414 1.93 -26.28 4.95
CA GLU A 414 0.91 -26.91 4.13
C GLU A 414 1.57 -27.45 2.86
N SER A 415 1.59 -28.78 2.75
CA SER A 415 2.44 -29.49 1.79
C SER A 415 1.69 -29.81 0.49
N ASN A 416 0.36 -29.74 0.54
CA ASN A 416 -0.52 -30.02 -0.57
C ASN A 416 -1.61 -28.94 -0.67
N CYS A 417 -1.28 -27.85 -1.37
CA CYS A 417 -2.09 -26.64 -1.45
C CYS A 417 -3.38 -26.74 -2.29
N ALA A 418 -3.95 -27.93 -2.45
CA ALA A 418 -5.13 -28.18 -3.28
C ALA A 418 -5.94 -29.42 -2.85
N ASP A 419 -5.75 -29.95 -1.64
CA ASP A 419 -6.45 -31.15 -1.15
C ASP A 419 -7.52 -30.87 -0.09
N SER A 420 -7.68 -29.61 0.30
CA SER A 420 -8.66 -29.12 1.28
C SER A 420 -8.50 -29.76 2.65
N VAL A 421 -7.28 -30.21 2.95
CA VAL A 421 -6.88 -30.69 4.27
C VAL A 421 -5.99 -29.62 4.90
N ASP A 422 -6.15 -29.46 6.20
CA ASP A 422 -5.28 -28.62 7.04
C ASP A 422 -4.10 -29.50 7.45
N ASN A 423 -3.08 -29.61 6.59
CA ASN A 423 -1.93 -30.49 6.79
C ASN A 423 -1.07 -30.05 7.98
N ASP A 424 -1.01 -28.76 8.29
CA ASP A 424 -0.22 -28.22 9.41
C ASP A 424 -1.02 -28.06 10.73
N GLY A 425 -2.35 -28.15 10.63
CA GLY A 425 -3.29 -28.13 11.73
C GLY A 425 -3.51 -26.74 12.32
N ASN A 426 -3.30 -25.67 11.55
CA ASN A 426 -3.41 -24.28 11.99
C ASN A 426 -4.83 -23.69 11.81
N GLY A 427 -5.76 -24.47 11.26
CA GLY A 427 -7.15 -24.11 11.03
C GLY A 427 -7.47 -23.57 9.63
N TYR A 428 -6.48 -23.44 8.75
CA TYR A 428 -6.63 -23.02 7.36
C TYR A 428 -6.29 -24.19 6.41
N THR A 429 -6.90 -24.20 5.22
CA THR A 429 -6.69 -25.27 4.22
C THR A 429 -6.26 -24.65 2.90
N ASP A 430 -5.40 -25.33 2.14
CA ASP A 430 -5.00 -24.92 0.79
C ASP A 430 -4.55 -23.45 0.71
N CYS A 431 -5.22 -22.64 -0.13
CA CYS A 431 -4.85 -21.27 -0.45
C CYS A 431 -5.24 -20.25 0.62
N ASP A 432 -6.08 -20.64 1.58
CA ASP A 432 -6.36 -19.84 2.77
C ASP A 432 -5.21 -19.95 3.79
N ASP A 433 -4.27 -20.89 3.57
CA ASP A 433 -3.08 -21.10 4.39
C ASP A 433 -1.87 -20.26 3.93
N ILE A 434 -1.24 -19.53 4.87
CA ILE A 434 -0.07 -18.66 4.60
C ILE A 434 1.15 -19.41 4.03
N SER A 435 1.26 -20.69 4.30
CA SER A 435 2.36 -21.52 3.84
C SER A 435 2.18 -22.02 2.40
N CYS A 436 0.93 -22.01 1.90
CA CYS A 436 0.51 -22.31 0.53
C CYS A 436 0.24 -21.09 -0.36
N ALA A 437 0.25 -19.89 0.22
CA ALA A 437 0.24 -18.57 -0.42
C ALA A 437 1.02 -18.46 -1.75
N PHE A 438 2.16 -19.16 -1.85
CA PHE A 438 3.07 -19.09 -3.01
C PHE A 438 3.05 -20.34 -3.90
N ALA A 439 2.20 -21.33 -3.61
CA ALA A 439 2.09 -22.53 -4.42
C ALA A 439 1.41 -22.26 -5.76
N ASP A 440 1.87 -22.94 -6.81
CA ASP A 440 1.29 -22.83 -8.15
C ASP A 440 -0.16 -23.35 -8.12
N GLY A 441 -1.13 -22.44 -8.17
CA GLY A 441 -2.56 -22.74 -8.05
C GLY A 441 -3.31 -21.87 -7.04
N CYS A 442 -2.60 -21.31 -6.04
CA CYS A 442 -3.18 -20.44 -5.02
C CYS A 442 -3.12 -18.93 -5.33
N ARG A 443 -2.73 -18.59 -6.56
CA ARG A 443 -2.73 -17.21 -7.04
C ARG A 443 -4.13 -16.80 -7.49
N ASP A 444 -5.04 -16.59 -6.54
CA ASP A 444 -6.22 -15.79 -6.81
C ASP A 444 -5.87 -14.30 -6.65
N GLY A 445 -5.19 -13.80 -7.67
CA GLY A 445 -4.91 -12.38 -7.85
C GLY A 445 -3.64 -12.10 -8.63
N ALA A 446 -3.65 -11.04 -9.44
CA ALA A 446 -2.45 -10.58 -10.12
C ALA A 446 -1.45 -10.05 -9.08
N SER A 447 -0.15 -10.26 -9.31
CA SER A 447 0.88 -9.69 -8.45
C SER A 447 0.87 -8.16 -8.62
N PRO A 448 0.76 -7.36 -7.54
CA PRO A 448 0.52 -5.92 -7.64
C PRO A 448 1.66 -5.23 -8.38
N ALA A 449 1.32 -4.47 -9.42
CA ALA A 449 2.18 -3.49 -10.04
C ALA A 449 2.02 -2.13 -9.34
N MET A 450 2.84 -1.16 -9.75
CA MET A 450 2.72 0.22 -9.28
C MET A 450 1.31 0.76 -9.57
N GLY A 451 0.63 1.25 -8.54
CA GLY A 451 -0.72 1.79 -8.60
C GLY A 451 -1.86 0.78 -8.62
N ASP A 452 -1.58 -0.54 -8.60
CA ASP A 452 -2.64 -1.56 -8.43
C ASP A 452 -3.23 -1.52 -7.01
N LEU A 453 -2.41 -1.14 -6.03
CA LEU A 453 -2.84 -0.73 -4.69
C LEU A 453 -2.39 0.72 -4.47
N ILE A 454 -3.24 1.56 -3.90
CA ILE A 454 -2.91 2.95 -3.58
C ILE A 454 -3.24 3.24 -2.11
N ILE A 455 -2.48 4.14 -1.49
CA ILE A 455 -2.73 4.66 -0.15
C ILE A 455 -3.86 5.69 -0.24
N THR A 456 -4.93 5.47 0.51
CA THR A 456 -6.16 6.28 0.45
C THR A 456 -6.44 7.03 1.73
N GLU A 457 -6.01 6.55 2.89
CA GLU A 457 -6.27 7.23 4.17
C GLU A 457 -5.11 7.03 5.13
N ILE A 458 -4.78 8.05 5.92
CA ILE A 458 -3.67 8.04 6.86
C ILE A 458 -4.08 8.73 8.17
N MET A 459 -4.06 7.98 9.28
CA MET A 459 -4.14 8.51 10.63
C MET A 459 -2.73 8.72 11.17
N MET A 460 -2.26 9.97 11.11
CA MET A 460 -0.93 10.35 11.61
C MET A 460 -0.91 10.58 13.12
N ASN A 461 -2.03 11.02 13.70
CA ASN A 461 -2.17 11.42 15.11
C ASN A 461 -3.39 10.76 15.77
N GLY A 462 -3.39 9.44 15.95
CA GLY A 462 -4.43 8.80 16.76
C GLY A 462 -4.34 9.23 18.24
N GLU A 463 -5.48 9.46 18.92
CA GLU A 463 -5.48 9.88 20.32
C GLU A 463 -4.71 8.88 21.21
N GLY A 464 -3.64 9.30 21.90
CA GLY A 464 -2.89 8.40 22.78
C GLY A 464 -1.43 8.77 23.01
N TYR A 465 -0.70 7.93 23.75
CA TYR A 465 0.76 8.02 23.87
C TYR A 465 1.38 7.60 22.53
N TYR A 466 2.38 8.37 22.06
CA TYR A 466 3.27 8.15 20.90
C TYR A 466 2.95 6.92 20.03
N ASN A 467 2.63 7.16 18.75
CA ASN A 467 2.47 6.20 17.64
C ASN A 467 1.51 4.99 17.82
N ALA A 468 0.85 4.83 18.97
CA ALA A 468 0.05 3.65 19.28
C ALA A 468 -1.24 3.51 18.46
N ASN A 469 -1.79 4.61 17.93
CA ASN A 469 -3.08 4.63 17.23
C ASN A 469 -2.97 5.22 15.80
N GLN A 470 -1.78 5.14 15.22
CA GLN A 470 -1.58 5.44 13.80
C GLN A 470 -2.14 4.30 12.95
N TRP A 471 -2.62 4.58 11.75
CA TRP A 471 -3.04 3.55 10.80
C TRP A 471 -3.06 4.15 9.40
N PHE A 472 -3.08 3.30 8.38
CA PHE A 472 -3.26 3.72 7.00
C PHE A 472 -4.12 2.71 6.25
N GLU A 473 -4.67 3.15 5.13
CA GLU A 473 -5.55 2.35 4.28
C GLU A 473 -4.98 2.16 2.88
N LEU A 474 -5.18 0.98 2.32
CA LEU A 474 -4.91 0.66 0.91
C LEU A 474 -6.18 0.32 0.16
N PHE A 475 -6.29 0.80 -1.08
CA PHE A 475 -7.38 0.51 -2.00
C PHE A 475 -6.90 -0.25 -3.24
N ASN A 476 -7.62 -1.29 -3.66
CA ASN A 476 -7.36 -2.01 -4.90
C ASN A 476 -8.03 -1.33 -6.09
N THR A 477 -7.23 -0.71 -6.96
CA THR A 477 -7.69 0.03 -8.15
C THR A 477 -8.00 -0.88 -9.36
N THR A 478 -7.68 -2.18 -9.26
CA THR A 478 -7.80 -3.11 -10.37
C THR A 478 -9.20 -3.74 -10.44
N ALA A 479 -9.59 -4.18 -11.64
CA ALA A 479 -10.88 -4.84 -11.86
C ALA A 479 -10.94 -6.30 -11.35
N GLY A 480 -9.92 -6.77 -10.62
CA GLY A 480 -9.81 -8.13 -10.12
C GLY A 480 -9.12 -8.18 -8.75
N PRO A 481 -9.05 -9.36 -8.11
CA PRO A 481 -8.30 -9.50 -6.87
C PRO A 481 -6.80 -9.27 -7.11
N VAL A 482 -6.14 -8.67 -6.12
CA VAL A 482 -4.69 -8.41 -6.11
C VAL A 482 -4.06 -9.11 -4.92
N ALA A 483 -2.93 -9.79 -5.15
CA ALA A 483 -2.21 -10.47 -4.08
C ALA A 483 -1.59 -9.46 -3.10
N VAL A 484 -1.89 -9.56 -1.82
CA VAL A 484 -1.37 -8.64 -0.77
C VAL A 484 -0.24 -9.24 0.06
N GLN A 485 -0.03 -10.54 -0.04
CA GLN A 485 1.04 -11.23 0.70
C GLN A 485 2.43 -10.79 0.22
N GLY A 486 3.36 -10.63 1.17
CA GLY A 486 4.74 -10.22 0.88
C GLY A 486 4.91 -8.72 0.59
N LEU A 487 3.88 -7.91 0.89
CA LEU A 487 4.00 -6.47 0.95
C LEU A 487 4.84 -6.04 2.18
N THR A 488 5.69 -5.06 1.96
CA THR A 488 6.51 -4.39 2.97
C THR A 488 6.05 -2.95 3.04
N VAL A 489 5.89 -2.42 4.24
CA VAL A 489 5.67 -0.99 4.47
C VAL A 489 6.93 -0.35 5.03
N CYS A 490 7.28 0.83 4.55
CA CYS A 490 8.42 1.60 5.05
C CYS A 490 7.97 2.99 5.48
N SER A 491 8.51 3.47 6.60
CA SER A 491 8.46 4.89 6.96
C SER A 491 9.86 5.51 7.00
N SER A 492 9.96 6.80 6.66
CA SER A 492 11.23 7.52 6.69
C SER A 492 11.44 8.30 7.99
N ASP A 493 11.68 7.59 9.08
CA ASP A 493 12.55 8.15 10.12
C ASP A 493 14.02 7.98 9.66
N GLU A 494 15.00 8.70 10.23
CA GLU A 494 16.38 8.86 9.72
C GLU A 494 17.15 7.57 9.30
N ASP A 495 16.64 6.38 9.66
CA ASP A 495 17.21 5.06 9.35
C ASP A 495 16.44 4.20 8.31
N ARG A 496 15.31 4.66 7.73
CA ARG A 496 14.43 3.87 6.84
C ARG A 496 14.13 2.47 7.40
N THR A 497 13.18 2.39 8.32
CA THR A 497 12.67 1.13 8.84
C THR A 497 11.58 0.61 7.90
N CYS A 498 11.78 -0.61 7.40
CA CYS A 498 10.80 -1.34 6.59
C CYS A 498 10.36 -2.59 7.35
N VAL A 499 9.06 -2.82 7.43
CA VAL A 499 8.49 -4.01 8.07
C VAL A 499 7.56 -4.73 7.13
N TRP A 500 7.45 -6.03 7.34
CA TRP A 500 6.47 -6.85 6.67
C TRP A 500 5.08 -6.60 7.25
N LEU A 501 4.10 -6.58 6.36
CA LEU A 501 2.70 -6.57 6.73
C LEU A 501 2.25 -8.01 7.01
N ASP A 502 1.68 -8.25 8.20
CA ASP A 502 1.18 -9.58 8.61
C ASP A 502 -0.32 -9.72 8.37
N PHE A 503 -0.68 -10.37 7.27
CA PHE A 503 -2.05 -10.49 6.79
C PHE A 503 -2.86 -11.63 7.42
N GLY A 504 -2.30 -12.37 8.40
CA GLY A 504 -3.04 -13.38 9.18
C GLY A 504 -3.79 -14.44 8.36
N GLY A 505 -3.32 -14.76 7.14
CA GLY A 505 -3.95 -15.70 6.21
C GLY A 505 -4.63 -15.06 4.97
N ARG A 506 -4.86 -13.75 4.92
CA ARG A 506 -5.49 -13.11 3.74
C ARG A 506 -4.57 -13.19 2.51
N ALA A 507 -5.03 -13.88 1.44
CA ALA A 507 -4.26 -14.07 0.21
C ALA A 507 -4.33 -12.92 -0.79
N SER A 508 -5.52 -12.32 -0.92
CA SER A 508 -5.76 -11.23 -1.86
C SER A 508 -6.76 -10.22 -1.34
N LEU A 509 -6.69 -9.01 -1.89
CA LEU A 509 -7.67 -7.95 -1.73
C LEU A 509 -8.58 -7.99 -2.96
N PRO A 510 -9.91 -8.15 -2.83
CA PRO A 510 -10.82 -8.14 -3.98
C PRO A 510 -10.77 -6.82 -4.74
N ALA A 511 -11.29 -6.83 -5.97
CA ALA A 511 -11.48 -5.61 -6.77
C ALA A 511 -12.30 -4.59 -5.99
N ASP A 512 -11.91 -3.31 -6.07
CA ASP A 512 -12.53 -2.20 -5.33
C ASP A 512 -12.55 -2.40 -3.79
N GLY A 513 -11.69 -3.28 -3.27
CA GLY A 513 -11.60 -3.56 -1.83
C GLY A 513 -10.66 -2.61 -1.09
N TYR A 514 -10.98 -2.36 0.17
CA TYR A 514 -10.17 -1.58 1.12
C TYR A 514 -9.49 -2.48 2.13
N LEU A 515 -8.30 -2.06 2.57
CA LEU A 515 -7.47 -2.78 3.51
C LEU A 515 -6.92 -1.84 4.57
N LEU A 516 -7.33 -2.06 5.81
CA LEU A 516 -6.91 -1.28 6.97
C LEU A 516 -5.66 -1.87 7.61
N ALA A 517 -4.59 -1.07 7.68
CA ALA A 517 -3.32 -1.43 8.29
C ALA A 517 -3.06 -0.60 9.54
N ALA A 518 -2.76 -1.27 10.67
CA ALA A 518 -2.46 -0.58 11.92
C ALA A 518 -1.31 -1.27 12.70
N PRO A 519 -0.64 -0.57 13.63
CA PRO A 519 0.30 -1.19 14.56
C PRO A 519 -0.37 -2.30 15.37
N SER A 520 0.38 -3.34 15.69
CA SER A 520 -0.11 -4.37 16.62
C SER A 520 -0.49 -3.74 17.97
N GLY A 521 -1.75 -3.94 18.39
CA GLY A 521 -2.33 -3.34 19.61
C GLY A 521 -2.92 -1.93 19.44
N ALA A 522 -3.05 -1.42 18.21
CA ALA A 522 -3.70 -0.13 17.97
C ALA A 522 -5.20 -0.16 18.28
N ASP A 523 -5.68 0.84 19.01
CA ASP A 523 -7.11 1.09 19.19
C ASP A 523 -7.60 1.98 18.04
N VAL A 524 -8.14 1.33 17.01
CA VAL A 524 -8.75 2.02 15.86
C VAL A 524 -10.24 2.28 16.13
N GLY A 525 -10.57 2.79 17.31
CA GLY A 525 -11.95 3.16 17.67
C GLY A 525 -12.92 1.97 17.72
N GLY A 526 -12.40 0.76 17.94
CA GLY A 526 -13.17 -0.49 17.89
C GLY A 526 -13.31 -1.13 16.50
N VAL A 527 -12.70 -0.56 15.46
CA VAL A 527 -12.54 -1.20 14.14
C VAL A 527 -11.37 -2.20 14.22
N VAL A 528 -11.57 -3.39 13.66
CA VAL A 528 -10.54 -4.44 13.63
C VAL A 528 -9.69 -4.27 12.37
N PRO A 529 -8.38 -4.01 12.47
CA PRO A 529 -7.50 -3.92 11.30
C PRO A 529 -7.45 -5.22 10.50
N ASP A 530 -7.39 -5.11 9.17
CA ASP A 530 -7.18 -6.25 8.27
C ASP A 530 -5.74 -6.76 8.33
N VAL A 531 -4.77 -5.87 8.59
CA VAL A 531 -3.36 -6.20 8.67
C VAL A 531 -2.69 -5.47 9.83
N LEU A 532 -1.78 -6.16 10.50
CA LEU A 532 -0.98 -5.58 11.57
C LEU A 532 0.47 -5.35 11.11
N TYR A 533 1.08 -4.28 11.61
CA TYR A 533 2.49 -3.99 11.41
C TYR A 533 3.23 -3.71 12.72
N GLY A 534 4.55 -3.87 12.71
CA GLY A 534 5.39 -3.73 13.90
C GLY A 534 5.52 -2.27 14.38
N PRO A 535 5.87 -2.03 15.65
CA PRO A 535 5.90 -0.70 16.28
C PRO A 535 6.99 0.24 15.73
N THR A 536 7.81 -0.23 14.78
CA THR A 536 8.93 0.51 14.18
C THR A 536 8.52 1.35 12.98
N VAL A 537 7.28 1.20 12.50
CA VAL A 537 6.68 2.10 11.51
C VAL A 537 6.10 3.29 12.25
N ASN A 538 6.58 4.47 11.89
CA ASN A 538 6.11 5.73 12.41
C ASN A 538 5.66 6.57 11.23
N LEU A 539 4.36 6.84 11.16
CA LEU A 539 3.80 7.67 10.09
C LEU A 539 4.25 9.13 10.25
N GLY A 540 4.70 9.56 11.44
CA GLY A 540 5.18 10.92 11.65
C GLY A 540 4.06 11.96 11.61
N ALA A 541 4.24 13.05 12.36
CA ALA A 541 3.34 14.18 12.38
C ALA A 541 4.12 15.49 12.62
N PRO A 542 3.83 16.60 11.91
CA PRO A 542 2.79 16.78 10.88
C PRO A 542 3.24 16.38 9.46
N SER A 543 4.39 15.71 9.33
CA SER A 543 4.99 15.33 8.04
C SER A 543 5.56 13.91 8.11
N GLY A 544 5.57 13.20 7.00
CA GLY A 544 6.00 11.81 6.92
C GLY A 544 6.12 11.30 5.48
N ASP A 545 6.58 10.07 5.35
CA ASP A 545 6.73 9.36 4.08
C ASP A 545 6.32 7.91 4.32
N LEU A 546 5.30 7.46 3.60
CA LEU A 546 4.77 6.11 3.66
C LEU A 546 4.99 5.44 2.31
N ARG A 547 5.61 4.25 2.30
CA ARG A 547 5.85 3.49 1.07
C ARG A 547 5.36 2.07 1.22
N VAL A 548 4.64 1.59 0.20
CA VAL A 548 4.24 0.21 0.06
C VAL A 548 5.07 -0.43 -1.05
N LEU A 549 5.81 -1.47 -0.69
CA LEU A 549 6.73 -2.19 -1.55
C LEU A 549 6.30 -3.65 -1.65
N ARG A 550 6.58 -4.28 -2.78
CA ARG A 550 6.47 -5.74 -2.94
C ARG A 550 7.85 -6.35 -3.11
N ARG A 551 8.13 -7.46 -2.45
CA ARG A 551 9.32 -8.25 -2.75
C ARG A 551 9.21 -8.99 -4.08
N VAL A 552 10.23 -8.87 -4.92
CA VAL A 552 10.37 -9.66 -6.15
C VAL A 552 11.60 -10.56 -6.02
N ASP A 553 11.42 -11.85 -6.28
CA ASP A 553 12.41 -12.93 -6.38
C ASP A 553 13.85 -12.57 -5.98
N GLY A 554 14.10 -12.57 -4.67
CA GLY A 554 15.44 -12.67 -4.12
C GLY A 554 16.30 -11.40 -4.13
N GLN A 555 15.74 -10.22 -3.82
CA GLN A 555 16.37 -9.07 -3.07
C GLN A 555 15.85 -7.68 -3.54
N GLN A 556 15.08 -7.56 -4.63
CA GLN A 556 14.59 -6.25 -5.10
C GLN A 556 13.15 -5.97 -4.68
N GLU A 557 12.95 -4.83 -4.03
CA GLU A 557 11.64 -4.28 -3.67
C GLU A 557 11.11 -3.43 -4.83
N ALA A 558 9.93 -3.79 -5.34
CA ALA A 558 9.20 -3.01 -6.34
C ALA A 558 8.24 -2.06 -5.63
N LEU A 559 8.27 -0.77 -5.99
CA LEU A 559 7.33 0.22 -5.46
C LEU A 559 5.92 -0.05 -6.00
N ILE A 560 4.97 -0.20 -5.07
CA ILE A 560 3.55 -0.30 -5.39
C ILE A 560 2.94 1.09 -5.31
N ASP A 561 3.12 1.76 -4.17
CA ASP A 561 2.69 3.13 -3.97
C ASP A 561 3.54 3.82 -2.91
N ALA A 562 3.57 5.16 -2.94
CA ALA A 562 4.17 5.97 -1.90
C ALA A 562 3.43 7.28 -1.77
N VAL A 563 3.31 7.77 -0.54
CA VAL A 563 2.77 9.09 -0.24
C VAL A 563 3.75 9.81 0.70
N SER A 564 4.20 10.99 0.29
CA SER A 564 5.02 11.88 1.12
C SER A 564 4.21 13.13 1.48
N TYR A 565 4.02 13.38 2.77
CA TYR A 565 3.24 14.51 3.29
C TYR A 565 4.09 15.48 4.11
N ASP A 566 3.83 16.76 3.92
CA ASP A 566 4.56 17.88 4.53
C ASP A 566 3.62 19.01 4.97
N SER A 567 4.16 20.20 5.22
CA SER A 567 3.36 21.35 5.66
C SER A 567 2.31 21.85 4.66
N ASN A 568 2.33 21.38 3.40
CA ASN A 568 1.33 21.73 2.37
C ASN A 568 0.15 20.75 2.32
N TRP A 569 0.17 19.71 3.16
CA TRP A 569 -0.93 18.76 3.30
C TRP A 569 -1.97 19.24 4.33
N PRO A 570 -3.19 18.67 4.34
CA PRO A 570 -4.22 19.07 5.30
C PRO A 570 -3.70 19.03 6.75
N GLN A 571 -3.80 20.16 7.44
CA GLN A 571 -3.34 20.28 8.81
C GLN A 571 -4.43 19.78 9.76
N ILE A 572 -4.29 18.53 10.20
CA ILE A 572 -5.26 17.82 11.04
C ILE A 572 -4.92 17.89 12.53
N GLY A 573 -5.96 17.90 13.37
CA GLY A 573 -5.84 17.77 14.83
C GLY A 573 -5.70 16.31 15.26
N ASP A 574 -5.47 16.09 16.56
CA ASP A 574 -5.45 14.75 17.15
C ASP A 574 -6.81 14.04 16.90
N GLY A 575 -6.77 12.76 16.55
CA GLY A 575 -7.95 11.94 16.29
C GLY A 575 -8.58 12.10 14.91
N VAL A 576 -7.97 12.87 14.00
CA VAL A 576 -8.49 13.09 12.64
C VAL A 576 -7.55 12.47 11.62
N SER A 577 -8.05 11.63 10.71
CA SER A 577 -7.28 11.12 9.57
C SER A 577 -7.18 12.16 8.45
N VAL A 578 -6.24 11.99 7.52
CA VAL A 578 -6.35 12.57 6.18
C VAL A 578 -6.81 11.50 5.20
N GLN A 579 -7.76 11.83 4.35
CA GLN A 579 -8.36 10.93 3.37
C GLN A 579 -8.20 11.50 1.96
N PHE A 580 -7.86 10.63 1.01
CA PHE A 580 -7.78 10.92 -0.40
C PHE A 580 -9.20 10.90 -0.98
N SER A 581 -9.58 12.00 -1.65
CA SER A 581 -10.93 12.24 -2.12
C SER A 581 -11.43 11.17 -3.08
N SER A 582 -12.55 10.52 -2.77
CA SER A 582 -13.22 9.63 -3.73
C SER A 582 -13.83 10.37 -4.94
N SER A 583 -13.88 11.72 -4.90
CA SER A 583 -14.27 12.55 -6.04
C SER A 583 -13.16 12.69 -7.10
N VAL A 584 -11.94 12.24 -6.80
CA VAL A 584 -10.78 12.30 -7.71
C VAL A 584 -10.50 10.91 -8.30
N LEU A 585 -9.82 10.86 -9.44
CA LEU A 585 -9.39 9.60 -10.04
C LEU A 585 -8.46 8.83 -9.10
N GLN A 586 -8.86 7.62 -8.72
CA GLN A 586 -8.15 6.77 -7.77
C GLN A 586 -6.88 6.17 -8.39
N THR A 587 -5.78 6.94 -8.39
CA THR A 587 -4.49 6.53 -8.97
C THR A 587 -3.30 6.96 -8.12
N ALA A 588 -2.20 6.21 -8.20
CA ALA A 588 -0.96 6.46 -7.46
C ALA A 588 -0.27 7.81 -7.79
N SER A 589 -0.67 8.50 -8.86
CA SER A 589 -0.14 9.83 -9.16
C SER A 589 -1.03 10.96 -8.64
N GLU A 590 -2.30 10.68 -8.39
CA GLU A 590 -3.26 11.67 -7.89
C GLU A 590 -3.21 11.74 -6.37
N ASN A 591 -2.93 10.62 -5.68
CA ASN A 591 -2.73 10.61 -4.23
C ASN A 591 -1.37 11.19 -3.79
N ASP A 592 -0.49 11.55 -4.74
CA ASP A 592 0.72 12.35 -4.53
C ASP A 592 0.46 13.87 -4.46
N ILE A 593 -0.75 14.33 -4.83
CA ILE A 593 -1.10 15.75 -4.91
C ILE A 593 -1.84 16.15 -3.64
N SER A 594 -1.26 17.06 -2.85
CA SER A 594 -1.81 17.44 -1.54
C SER A 594 -3.24 17.99 -1.58
N GLY A 595 -3.62 18.71 -2.64
CA GLY A 595 -4.98 19.26 -2.82
C GLY A 595 -6.06 18.22 -3.15
N ASN A 596 -5.69 16.96 -3.35
CA ASN A 596 -6.65 15.86 -3.50
C ASN A 596 -6.99 15.17 -2.17
N TRP A 597 -6.41 15.62 -1.06
CA TRP A 597 -6.61 15.09 0.29
C TRP A 597 -7.35 16.09 1.16
N CYS A 598 -8.18 15.60 2.07
CA CYS A 598 -8.86 16.41 3.06
C CYS A 598 -8.93 15.70 4.42
N PRO A 599 -9.27 16.40 5.52
CA PRO A 599 -9.52 15.76 6.81
C PRO A 599 -10.69 14.78 6.76
N GLY A 600 -10.57 13.66 7.48
CA GLY A 600 -11.68 12.76 7.76
C GLY A 600 -12.80 13.48 8.52
N THR A 601 -14.05 13.21 8.17
CA THR A 601 -15.24 13.86 8.78
C THR A 601 -16.23 12.88 9.38
N THR A 602 -16.09 11.59 9.05
CA THR A 602 -16.96 10.53 9.55
C THR A 602 -16.50 10.10 10.93
N THR A 603 -17.37 10.20 11.94
CA THR A 603 -17.08 9.61 13.25
C THR A 603 -17.16 8.08 13.17
N TYR A 604 -16.09 7.38 13.53
CA TYR A 604 -16.06 5.91 13.50
C TYR A 604 -15.96 5.26 14.89
N ASP A 605 -15.72 6.05 15.94
CA ASP A 605 -15.63 5.58 17.31
C ASP A 605 -16.90 5.89 18.14
N ALA A 606 -17.04 5.21 19.28
CA ALA A 606 -18.20 5.39 20.16
C ALA A 606 -18.21 6.73 20.93
N SER A 607 -17.07 7.40 21.08
CA SER A 607 -16.95 8.68 21.78
C SER A 607 -17.13 9.89 20.86
N GLY A 608 -17.07 9.68 19.54
CA GLY A 608 -17.25 10.71 18.52
C GLY A 608 -16.05 11.65 18.39
N THR A 609 -14.87 11.21 18.82
CA THR A 609 -13.62 11.97 18.78
C THR A 609 -12.73 11.54 17.63
N LEU A 610 -12.89 10.32 17.10
CA LEU A 610 -12.09 9.83 15.98
C LEU A 610 -12.83 10.01 14.66
N LEU A 611 -12.20 10.72 13.73
CA LEU A 611 -12.75 11.06 12.42
C LEU A 611 -11.94 10.40 11.29
N GLY A 612 -12.63 9.69 10.40
CA GLY A 612 -12.06 8.92 9.29
C GLY A 612 -12.99 7.82 8.81
N THR A 613 -12.54 7.02 7.85
CA THR A 613 -13.29 5.88 7.26
C THR A 613 -12.48 4.58 7.25
N PRO A 614 -11.87 4.17 8.38
CA PRO A 614 -10.94 3.04 8.39
C PRO A 614 -11.56 1.74 7.86
N GLY A 615 -11.04 1.23 6.73
CA GLY A 615 -11.46 -0.02 6.09
C GLY A 615 -12.68 0.11 5.18
N GLU A 616 -13.10 1.33 4.85
CA GLU A 616 -14.30 1.63 4.08
C GLU A 616 -14.00 2.72 3.02
N GLU A 617 -14.91 2.91 2.07
CA GLU A 617 -14.73 3.94 1.03
C GLU A 617 -14.67 5.35 1.64
N ASN A 618 -13.57 6.06 1.35
CA ASN A 618 -13.41 7.48 1.67
C ASN A 618 -14.55 8.33 1.15
N LEU A 619 -14.92 9.36 1.91
CA LEU A 619 -15.82 10.38 1.40
C LEU A 619 -15.11 11.28 0.39
N GLY A 620 -15.87 11.74 -0.60
CA GLY A 620 -15.40 12.79 -1.48
C GLY A 620 -15.10 14.02 -0.63
N CYS A 621 -13.99 14.68 -0.90
CA CYS A 621 -13.72 16.02 -0.40
C CYS A 621 -14.72 16.97 -1.07
N THR A 622 -15.95 16.95 -0.57
CA THR A 622 -16.99 17.93 -0.80
C THR A 622 -17.48 18.34 0.56
N LEU A 623 -16.58 18.94 1.34
CA LEU A 623 -17.08 19.90 2.31
C LEU A 623 -17.61 21.06 1.46
N ALA A 624 -18.84 21.48 1.73
CA ALA A 624 -19.30 22.74 1.17
C ALA A 624 -18.51 23.82 1.89
N GLU A 625 -17.85 24.69 1.11
CA GLU A 625 -17.12 25.82 1.67
C GLU A 625 -18.04 26.62 2.62
N ILE A 626 -17.59 26.87 3.85
CA ILE A 626 -18.30 27.77 4.75
C ILE A 626 -17.83 29.17 4.39
N CYS A 627 -18.56 29.79 3.48
CA CYS A 627 -18.17 31.01 2.78
C CYS A 627 -17.85 32.24 3.64
N ASP A 628 -17.90 32.18 4.97
CA ASP A 628 -17.75 33.34 5.86
C ASP A 628 -16.79 33.15 7.05
N ASN A 629 -15.98 32.08 7.06
CA ASN A 629 -15.19 31.69 8.22
C ASN A 629 -13.67 31.96 8.09
N GLY A 630 -13.18 32.33 6.91
CA GLY A 630 -11.77 32.62 6.64
C GLY A 630 -10.85 31.40 6.58
N ILE A 631 -11.41 30.21 6.35
CA ILE A 631 -10.72 28.92 6.29
C ILE A 631 -11.13 28.25 4.97
N ASP A 632 -10.18 27.57 4.32
CA ASP A 632 -10.43 26.70 3.16
C ASP A 632 -11.06 25.40 3.68
N ASP A 633 -12.39 25.34 3.76
CA ASP A 633 -13.10 24.21 4.36
C ASP A 633 -13.19 23.02 3.42
N ASP A 634 -13.15 23.24 2.10
CA ASP A 634 -13.13 22.17 1.10
C ASP A 634 -11.72 21.74 0.67
N PHE A 635 -10.71 22.46 1.16
CA PHE A 635 -9.27 22.23 0.98
C PHE A 635 -8.79 22.32 -0.47
N ASN A 636 -9.52 23.02 -1.34
CA ASN A 636 -9.17 23.19 -2.75
C ASN A 636 -8.15 24.32 -3.00
N GLY A 637 -7.73 25.03 -1.94
CA GLY A 637 -6.77 26.12 -1.97
C GLY A 637 -7.38 27.51 -2.10
N LEU A 638 -8.71 27.62 -2.07
CA LEU A 638 -9.49 28.85 -2.10
C LEU A 638 -10.23 29.01 -0.76
N VAL A 639 -10.46 30.25 -0.33
CA VAL A 639 -11.12 30.53 0.96
C VAL A 639 -12.33 31.43 0.74
N ASP A 640 -13.42 31.16 1.45
CA ASP A 640 -14.62 31.99 1.45
C ASP A 640 -15.09 32.34 0.01
N CYS A 641 -15.23 33.63 -0.31
CA CYS A 641 -15.67 34.11 -1.61
C CYS A 641 -14.67 33.86 -2.75
N ALA A 642 -13.40 33.55 -2.43
CA ALA A 642 -12.43 33.14 -3.45
C ALA A 642 -12.77 31.76 -4.01
N ASP A 643 -13.60 30.99 -3.30
CA ASP A 643 -14.07 29.68 -3.72
C ASP A 643 -15.27 29.77 -4.68
N VAL A 644 -15.16 29.09 -5.82
CA VAL A 644 -16.25 29.03 -6.82
C VAL A 644 -17.51 28.35 -6.29
N ALA A 645 -17.40 27.50 -5.28
CA ALA A 645 -18.52 26.87 -4.58
C ALA A 645 -19.36 27.89 -3.79
N CYS A 646 -18.80 29.07 -3.49
CA CYS A 646 -19.46 30.15 -2.76
C CYS A 646 -20.27 31.11 -3.64
N ASP A 647 -20.23 30.98 -4.96
CA ASP A 647 -20.98 31.84 -5.89
C ASP A 647 -22.49 31.90 -5.54
N GLY A 648 -22.95 33.09 -5.16
CA GLY A 648 -24.33 33.35 -4.74
C GLY A 648 -24.68 32.93 -3.30
N LEU A 649 -23.69 32.62 -2.46
CA LEU A 649 -23.84 32.36 -1.02
C LEU A 649 -23.41 33.58 -0.19
N GLN A 650 -23.74 33.56 1.11
CA GLN A 650 -23.41 34.67 2.01
C GLN A 650 -21.97 34.54 2.49
N GLY A 651 -21.15 35.55 2.17
CA GLY A 651 -19.73 35.64 2.48
C GLY A 651 -19.37 36.40 3.76
N PRO A 652 -18.08 36.67 4.01
CA PRO A 652 -17.60 37.35 5.22
C PRO A 652 -18.24 38.73 5.35
N GLY A 653 -18.71 39.10 6.56
CA GLY A 653 -19.40 40.38 6.76
C GLY A 653 -20.84 40.44 6.22
N GLY A 654 -21.34 39.33 5.69
CA GLY A 654 -22.70 39.19 5.19
C GLY A 654 -22.93 39.70 3.78
N VAL A 655 -21.85 39.87 3.01
CA VAL A 655 -21.89 40.12 1.57
C VAL A 655 -22.35 38.88 0.82
N MET A 656 -22.67 39.01 -0.46
CA MET A 656 -22.98 37.86 -1.31
C MET A 656 -21.74 37.59 -2.15
N CYS A 657 -21.18 36.38 -2.08
CA CYS A 657 -20.04 36.04 -2.92
C CYS A 657 -20.46 35.93 -4.38
N GLU A 658 -19.56 36.27 -5.29
CA GLU A 658 -19.77 36.36 -6.73
C GLU A 658 -18.56 35.77 -7.45
N SER A 659 -18.78 35.01 -8.52
CA SER A 659 -17.70 34.43 -9.34
C SER A 659 -16.83 35.45 -10.10
N ALA A 660 -17.26 36.70 -10.13
CA ALA A 660 -16.51 37.89 -10.53
C ALA A 660 -17.21 39.08 -9.88
N GLU A 661 -16.46 40.08 -9.43
CA GLU A 661 -17.05 41.26 -8.79
C GLU A 661 -18.01 42.00 -9.72
N THR A 662 -19.31 41.96 -9.39
CA THR A 662 -20.37 42.72 -10.06
C THR A 662 -21.08 43.70 -9.12
N THR A 663 -20.88 43.57 -7.80
CA THR A 663 -21.38 44.51 -6.79
C THR A 663 -20.31 45.54 -6.44
N CYS A 664 -20.00 46.38 -7.41
CA CYS A 664 -18.89 47.32 -7.38
C CYS A 664 -19.06 48.57 -6.49
N ASN A 665 -19.86 48.54 -5.41
CA ASN A 665 -20.06 49.72 -4.55
C ASN A 665 -20.31 49.44 -3.07
N ASP A 666 -20.10 48.22 -2.60
CA ASP A 666 -20.41 47.86 -1.22
C ASP A 666 -19.20 47.93 -0.28
N GLY A 667 -17.99 48.13 -0.81
CA GLY A 667 -16.77 48.20 -0.02
C GLY A 667 -16.14 46.85 0.28
N PHE A 668 -16.57 45.78 -0.41
CA PHE A 668 -16.15 44.41 -0.14
C PHE A 668 -15.64 43.70 -1.40
N ASP A 669 -14.78 42.71 -1.16
CA ASP A 669 -14.23 41.81 -2.16
C ASP A 669 -15.12 40.57 -2.23
N ASN A 670 -16.10 40.59 -3.13
CA ASN A 670 -17.14 39.58 -3.25
C ASN A 670 -16.68 38.39 -4.12
N ASP A 671 -15.55 38.47 -4.83
CA ASP A 671 -14.93 37.33 -5.53
C ASP A 671 -13.64 36.80 -4.88
N GLY A 672 -13.24 37.41 -3.76
CA GLY A 672 -12.17 36.94 -2.88
C GLY A 672 -10.75 37.02 -3.46
N ASN A 673 -10.53 37.77 -4.55
CA ASN A 673 -9.24 37.82 -5.23
C ASN A 673 -8.24 38.83 -4.61
N GLY A 674 -8.69 39.59 -3.61
CA GLY A 674 -7.93 40.61 -2.88
C GLY A 674 -8.07 42.04 -3.42
N ILE A 675 -8.94 42.25 -4.41
CA ILE A 675 -9.21 43.52 -5.09
C ILE A 675 -10.73 43.74 -5.04
N PHE A 676 -11.18 44.96 -4.71
CA PHE A 676 -12.60 45.23 -4.51
C PHE A 676 -13.07 46.49 -5.24
N ASP A 677 -14.36 46.55 -5.51
CA ASP A 677 -15.05 47.68 -6.15
C ASP A 677 -14.29 48.23 -7.38
N CYS A 678 -13.93 49.52 -7.37
CA CYS A 678 -13.33 50.19 -8.52
C CYS A 678 -11.88 49.77 -8.81
N GLN A 679 -11.21 49.06 -7.90
CA GLN A 679 -9.91 48.47 -8.18
C GLN A 679 -10.03 47.22 -9.08
N GLU A 680 -11.21 46.60 -9.14
CA GLU A 680 -11.42 45.33 -9.82
C GLU A 680 -11.74 45.52 -11.31
N ALA A 681 -11.08 44.76 -12.17
CA ALA A 681 -11.22 44.87 -13.62
C ALA A 681 -12.64 44.56 -14.11
N ALA A 682 -13.34 43.64 -13.42
CA ALA A 682 -14.74 43.32 -13.71
C ALA A 682 -15.69 44.51 -13.51
N CYS A 683 -15.29 45.50 -12.69
CA CYS A 683 -16.09 46.66 -12.35
C CYS A 683 -15.98 47.84 -13.33
N GLN A 684 -15.23 47.72 -14.42
CA GLN A 684 -15.10 48.79 -15.43
C GLN A 684 -16.45 49.36 -15.89
N GLY A 685 -16.69 50.64 -15.65
CA GLY A 685 -17.90 51.38 -16.02
C GLY A 685 -19.10 51.16 -15.08
N SER A 686 -18.94 50.39 -14.01
CA SER A 686 -19.95 50.24 -12.95
C SER A 686 -19.94 51.46 -12.03
N THR A 687 -21.03 51.65 -11.29
CA THR A 687 -21.11 52.74 -10.29
C THR A 687 -20.39 52.32 -9.02
N GLY A 688 -19.34 53.06 -8.65
CA GLY A 688 -18.48 52.85 -7.49
C GLY A 688 -19.06 53.28 -6.13
N PRO A 689 -18.37 52.99 -5.02
CA PRO A 689 -18.81 53.30 -3.65
C PRO A 689 -19.16 54.77 -3.39
N SER A 690 -18.48 55.71 -4.04
CA SER A 690 -18.73 57.16 -3.87
C SER A 690 -19.66 57.75 -4.96
N GLY A 691 -20.15 56.91 -5.88
CA GLY A 691 -21.02 57.28 -7.00
C GLY A 691 -20.28 57.59 -8.31
N GLU A 692 -18.98 57.31 -8.37
CA GLU A 692 -18.08 57.37 -9.52
C GLU A 692 -18.37 56.27 -10.54
N GLU A 693 -17.82 56.43 -11.74
CA GLU A 693 -17.81 55.39 -12.77
C GLU A 693 -16.45 54.71 -12.72
N CYS A 694 -16.38 53.42 -12.34
CA CYS A 694 -15.11 52.75 -12.06
C CYS A 694 -14.24 52.59 -13.33
N GLU A 695 -12.94 52.79 -13.17
CA GLU A 695 -11.85 52.84 -14.15
C GLU A 695 -10.63 52.04 -13.68
N PRO A 696 -10.76 50.74 -13.33
CA PRO A 696 -9.70 49.88 -12.75
C PRO A 696 -8.40 49.75 -13.58
N SER A 697 -8.39 50.23 -14.83
CA SER A 697 -7.19 50.27 -15.68
C SER A 697 -6.33 51.53 -15.46
N GLY A 698 -6.67 52.34 -14.46
CA GLY A 698 -6.03 53.61 -14.13
C GLY A 698 -6.99 54.78 -14.31
N GLU A 699 -6.92 55.74 -13.39
CA GLU A 699 -7.72 56.96 -13.35
C GLU A 699 -7.60 57.76 -14.66
N VAL A 700 -8.69 57.85 -15.42
CA VAL A 700 -8.80 58.70 -16.62
C VAL A 700 -9.77 59.87 -16.45
N SER A 701 -10.61 59.82 -15.42
CA SER A 701 -11.57 60.86 -15.04
C SER A 701 -10.96 61.91 -14.09
N CYS A 702 -9.79 62.43 -14.46
CA CYS A 702 -8.91 63.32 -13.67
C CYS A 702 -9.42 64.71 -13.21
N SER A 703 -10.72 64.95 -13.08
CA SER A 703 -11.27 66.21 -12.55
C SER A 703 -12.68 66.11 -11.97
N ASP A 704 -13.23 64.92 -11.81
CA ASP A 704 -14.60 64.72 -11.31
C ASP A 704 -14.67 64.67 -9.78
N GLY A 705 -13.53 64.63 -9.09
CA GLY A 705 -13.42 64.63 -7.63
C GLY A 705 -13.54 63.26 -7.00
N TYR A 706 -13.46 62.20 -7.79
CA TYR A 706 -13.58 60.81 -7.37
C TYR A 706 -12.27 60.03 -7.60
N ASP A 707 -12.23 58.83 -7.02
CA ASP A 707 -11.16 57.84 -7.11
C ASP A 707 -11.75 56.68 -7.92
N ASN A 708 -11.69 56.81 -9.24
CA ASN A 708 -12.37 55.94 -10.18
C ASN A 708 -11.60 54.65 -10.39
N ASP A 709 -10.29 54.57 -10.17
CA ASP A 709 -9.53 53.30 -10.20
C ASP A 709 -9.34 52.65 -8.82
N GLY A 710 -9.74 53.34 -7.76
CA GLY A 710 -9.78 52.84 -6.39
C GLY A 710 -8.42 52.79 -5.70
N ASP A 711 -7.32 53.33 -6.26
CA ASP A 711 -5.98 53.21 -5.68
C ASP A 711 -5.75 54.08 -4.41
N GLY A 712 -6.72 54.94 -4.10
CA GLY A 712 -6.74 55.84 -2.95
C GLY A 712 -6.29 57.26 -3.26
N ALA A 713 -5.93 57.58 -4.50
CA ALA A 713 -5.72 58.94 -4.98
C ALA A 713 -6.92 59.45 -5.78
N VAL A 714 -6.99 60.77 -5.99
CA VAL A 714 -8.10 61.40 -6.71
C VAL A 714 -7.57 62.40 -7.71
N ASP A 715 -8.19 62.46 -8.87
CA ASP A 715 -7.91 63.44 -9.91
C ASP A 715 -6.39 63.65 -10.16
N MET A 716 -5.93 64.89 -10.22
CA MET A 716 -4.53 65.24 -10.49
C MET A 716 -3.54 64.91 -9.36
N ASP A 717 -4.03 64.44 -8.20
CA ASP A 717 -3.16 63.90 -7.15
C ASP A 717 -2.87 62.40 -7.37
N ASP A 718 -3.57 61.78 -8.32
CA ASP A 718 -3.42 60.40 -8.78
C ASP A 718 -2.27 60.23 -9.77
N SER A 719 -1.54 59.12 -9.65
CA SER A 719 -0.38 58.81 -10.48
C SER A 719 -0.76 58.24 -11.84
N ASP A 720 -1.91 57.60 -11.96
CA ASP A 720 -2.55 57.10 -13.16
C ASP A 720 -3.31 58.20 -13.91
N CYS A 721 -3.64 59.30 -13.20
CA CYS A 721 -3.71 60.66 -13.75
C CYS A 721 -2.36 61.21 -14.22
N ASN A 722 -1.53 60.32 -14.75
CA ASN A 722 -0.58 60.65 -15.76
C ASN A 722 -1.30 61.38 -16.90
N MET A 723 -0.87 62.61 -17.14
CA MET A 723 -0.86 63.17 -18.49
C MET A 723 0.04 62.28 -19.39
N GLY A 724 -0.37 61.04 -19.70
CA GLY A 724 0.53 59.97 -20.13
C GLY A 724 -0.01 59.01 -21.19
N ALA A 725 -1.31 58.95 -21.45
CA ALA A 725 -1.83 58.41 -22.71
C ALA A 725 -2.11 59.55 -23.71
N GLY A 726 -1.13 60.44 -23.92
CA GLY A 726 -1.31 61.57 -24.83
C GLY A 726 -0.26 62.69 -24.88
N VAL A 727 0.94 62.54 -24.29
CA VAL A 727 1.98 63.59 -24.42
C VAL A 727 2.90 63.32 -25.60
N ALA A 728 2.75 64.13 -26.66
CA ALA A 728 3.57 64.04 -27.85
C ALA A 728 5.05 64.50 -27.66
N PHE A 729 5.40 65.11 -26.50
CA PHE A 729 6.73 65.69 -26.23
C PHE A 729 6.99 66.03 -24.74
N TYR A 730 8.28 66.11 -24.38
CA TYR A 730 8.83 66.52 -23.10
C TYR A 730 9.64 67.83 -23.22
N ILE A 731 9.23 68.86 -22.47
CA ILE A 731 9.77 70.22 -22.56
C ILE A 731 9.89 70.88 -21.18
N TYR A 732 10.98 71.61 -20.91
CA TYR A 732 11.23 72.24 -19.60
C TYR A 732 12.14 73.47 -19.69
N PHE A 733 12.26 74.25 -18.60
CA PHE A 733 13.25 75.32 -18.47
C PHE A 733 14.66 74.76 -18.27
N SER A 734 15.53 74.92 -19.26
CA SER A 734 16.93 74.47 -19.19
C SER A 734 17.86 75.53 -18.61
N GLU A 735 17.56 76.81 -18.80
CA GLU A 735 18.36 77.92 -18.29
C GLU A 735 17.48 79.08 -17.81
N TYR A 736 17.81 79.62 -16.65
CA TYR A 736 17.21 80.80 -16.04
C TYR A 736 18.30 81.85 -15.85
N LEU A 737 18.06 83.06 -16.30
CA LEU A 737 18.97 84.18 -16.12
C LEU A 737 18.23 85.33 -15.46
N GLU A 738 18.68 85.68 -14.26
CA GLU A 738 18.38 86.95 -13.63
C GLU A 738 19.70 87.68 -13.36
N GLY A 739 19.90 88.80 -14.04
CA GLY A 739 20.99 89.73 -13.80
C GLY A 739 20.49 91.02 -13.17
N ASN A 740 21.37 92.01 -13.11
CA ASN A 740 21.01 93.33 -12.59
C ASN A 740 19.99 94.02 -13.51
N SER A 741 18.96 94.65 -12.93
CA SER A 741 17.95 95.43 -13.65
C SER A 741 17.12 94.59 -14.63
N TRP A 742 17.42 94.67 -15.93
CA TRP A 742 16.63 94.09 -17.02
C TRP A 742 17.41 93.05 -17.84
N ASP A 743 18.60 92.64 -17.38
CA ASP A 743 19.30 91.49 -17.95
C ASP A 743 18.57 90.21 -17.47
N LYS A 744 17.53 89.79 -18.20
CA LYS A 744 16.72 88.62 -17.84
C LYS A 744 16.45 87.76 -19.06
N ALA A 745 16.58 86.43 -18.91
CA ALA A 745 16.25 85.47 -19.95
C ALA A 745 15.77 84.14 -19.37
N LEU A 746 14.95 83.42 -20.14
CA LEU A 746 14.50 82.07 -19.88
C LEU A 746 14.74 81.22 -21.13
N GLU A 747 15.40 80.09 -20.99
CA GLU A 747 15.57 79.10 -22.04
C GLU A 747 14.65 77.92 -21.75
N VAL A 748 13.84 77.56 -22.75
CA VAL A 748 13.02 76.36 -22.78
C VAL A 748 13.69 75.36 -23.71
N PHE A 749 13.86 74.11 -23.26
CA PHE A 749 14.48 73.03 -24.02
C PHE A 749 13.48 71.91 -24.26
N ILE A 750 13.41 71.44 -25.51
CA ILE A 750 12.65 70.25 -25.89
C ILE A 750 13.61 69.07 -25.76
N HIS A 751 13.36 68.22 -24.78
CA HIS A 751 14.22 67.07 -24.52
C HIS A 751 13.83 65.87 -25.39
N ASP A 752 12.54 65.62 -25.49
CA ASP A 752 11.99 64.53 -26.28
C ASP A 752 10.74 65.02 -27.02
N ALA A 753 10.52 64.56 -28.24
CA ALA A 753 9.36 64.90 -29.04
C ALA A 753 9.18 63.86 -30.14
N THR A 754 7.92 63.48 -30.37
CA THR A 754 7.55 62.54 -31.45
C THR A 754 7.21 63.26 -32.76
N GLU A 755 7.05 64.58 -32.72
CA GLU A 755 6.80 65.47 -33.85
C GLU A 755 7.38 66.87 -33.59
N LEU A 756 7.43 67.72 -34.62
CA LEU A 756 7.80 69.13 -34.45
C LEU A 756 6.77 69.86 -33.57
N ILE A 757 7.27 70.61 -32.60
CA ILE A 757 6.45 71.32 -31.61
C ILE A 757 6.30 72.78 -32.01
N ASP A 758 5.06 73.22 -32.19
CA ASP A 758 4.73 74.64 -32.34
C ASP A 758 4.81 75.35 -30.98
N MET A 759 5.80 76.22 -30.80
CA MET A 759 5.98 76.94 -29.55
C MET A 759 4.77 77.83 -29.18
N SER A 760 3.89 78.20 -30.12
CA SER A 760 2.65 78.91 -29.79
C SER A 760 1.64 78.10 -28.97
N ARG A 761 1.84 76.78 -28.84
CA ARG A 761 1.12 75.91 -27.91
C ARG A 761 1.55 76.11 -26.45
N CYS A 762 2.69 76.76 -26.24
CA CYS A 762 3.30 76.97 -24.94
C CYS A 762 3.15 78.41 -24.46
N GLN A 763 3.01 78.57 -23.14
CA GLN A 763 2.97 79.85 -22.45
C GLN A 763 3.78 79.83 -21.17
N ILE A 764 4.39 80.97 -20.84
CA ILE A 764 5.05 81.24 -19.57
C ILE A 764 4.09 82.02 -18.68
N GLN A 765 3.96 81.60 -17.43
CA GLN A 765 3.21 82.30 -16.40
C GLN A 765 4.15 82.73 -15.28
N VAL A 766 3.99 83.96 -14.80
CA VAL A 766 4.71 84.50 -13.65
C VAL A 766 3.74 84.71 -12.51
N TYR A 767 4.17 84.33 -11.32
CA TYR A 767 3.43 84.46 -10.06
C TYR A 767 4.27 85.32 -9.13
N SER A 768 4.08 86.63 -9.24
CA SER A 768 4.96 87.56 -8.55
C SER A 768 4.66 87.67 -7.06
N ASN A 769 5.71 87.77 -6.24
CA ASN A 769 5.66 87.99 -4.79
C ASN A 769 4.71 87.02 -4.06
N GLY A 770 4.77 85.72 -4.40
CA GLY A 770 3.96 84.68 -3.77
C GLY A 770 2.48 84.65 -4.15
N ALA A 771 2.10 85.24 -5.29
CA ALA A 771 0.75 85.13 -5.81
C ALA A 771 0.36 83.67 -6.09
N SER A 772 -0.92 83.32 -5.85
CA SER A 772 -1.51 82.02 -6.19
C SER A 772 -2.18 82.00 -7.56
N THR A 773 -2.25 83.15 -8.25
CA THR A 773 -2.76 83.29 -9.61
C THR A 773 -1.72 84.00 -10.49
N PRO A 774 -1.66 83.73 -11.80
CA PRO A 774 -0.68 84.36 -12.68
C PRO A 774 -0.81 85.89 -12.64
N THR A 775 0.27 86.57 -12.27
CA THR A 775 0.35 88.04 -12.35
C THR A 775 0.59 88.50 -13.78
N ASN A 776 1.31 87.69 -14.56
CA ASN A 776 1.51 87.88 -15.99
C ASN A 776 1.53 86.53 -16.71
N SER A 777 1.15 86.52 -17.99
CA SER A 777 1.24 85.35 -18.85
C SER A 777 1.65 85.76 -20.26
N LEU A 778 2.41 84.92 -20.94
CA LEU A 778 2.87 85.12 -22.31
C LEU A 778 2.76 83.82 -23.09
N ILE A 779 1.97 83.81 -24.15
CA ILE A 779 2.01 82.76 -25.17
C ILE A 779 3.26 83.00 -26.04
N LEU A 780 4.03 81.94 -26.31
CA LEU A 780 5.26 82.06 -27.09
C LEU A 780 4.95 82.23 -28.59
N ASN A 781 5.90 82.80 -29.33
CA ASN A 781 5.74 83.00 -30.76
C ASN A 781 5.74 81.65 -31.50
N PRO A 782 4.97 81.52 -32.59
CA PRO A 782 4.91 80.28 -33.36
C PRO A 782 6.26 80.00 -34.04
N VAL A 783 6.93 78.95 -33.58
CA VAL A 783 8.15 78.38 -34.17
C VAL A 783 8.05 76.87 -34.01
N GLN A 784 8.38 76.12 -35.06
CA GLN A 784 8.35 74.66 -35.05
C GLN A 784 9.74 74.16 -34.65
N LEU A 785 9.84 73.47 -33.52
CA LEU A 785 11.10 72.96 -32.97
C LEU A 785 11.06 71.45 -32.75
N ASP A 786 12.20 70.80 -32.97
CA ASP A 786 12.41 69.35 -32.80
C ASP A 786 13.06 69.03 -31.43
N ALA A 787 13.09 67.75 -31.08
CA ALA A 787 13.83 67.26 -29.91
C ALA A 787 15.31 67.71 -29.97
N GLY A 788 15.82 68.15 -28.82
CA GLY A 788 17.16 68.71 -28.68
C GLY A 788 17.31 70.19 -29.00
N GLN A 789 16.23 70.91 -29.35
CA GLN A 789 16.26 72.34 -29.64
C GLN A 789 15.81 73.21 -28.46
N THR A 790 16.21 74.48 -28.47
CA THR A 790 15.85 75.48 -27.44
C THR A 790 15.05 76.64 -28.01
N PHE A 791 14.25 77.27 -27.16
CA PHE A 791 13.58 78.55 -27.40
C PHE A 791 13.90 79.51 -26.26
N VAL A 792 14.52 80.65 -26.57
CA VAL A 792 15.02 81.61 -25.59
C VAL A 792 14.17 82.88 -25.58
N ILE A 793 13.54 83.16 -24.45
CA ILE A 793 12.82 84.41 -24.19
C ILE A 793 13.74 85.36 -23.43
N CYS A 794 13.89 86.58 -23.93
CA CYS A 794 14.72 87.59 -23.28
C CYS A 794 13.96 88.89 -23.05
N HIS A 795 14.37 89.63 -22.02
CA HIS A 795 13.92 91.00 -21.87
C HIS A 795 14.48 91.87 -23.01
N SER A 796 13.70 92.82 -23.54
CA SER A 796 14.12 93.65 -24.70
C SER A 796 15.33 94.56 -24.45
N SER A 797 15.77 94.66 -23.20
CA SER A 797 16.93 95.46 -22.77
C SER A 797 18.11 94.60 -22.30
N ILE A 798 18.08 93.29 -22.56
CA ILE A 798 19.22 92.41 -22.27
C ILE A 798 20.47 92.87 -23.04
N SER A 799 21.62 92.77 -22.40
CA SER A 799 22.91 93.22 -22.94
C SER A 799 23.38 92.49 -24.22
N ASP A 800 23.04 91.20 -24.38
CA ASP A 800 23.26 90.42 -25.61
C ASP A 800 21.95 89.73 -26.02
N ASN A 801 21.37 90.18 -27.12
CA ASN A 801 20.13 89.63 -27.66
C ASN A 801 20.34 88.67 -28.85
N SER A 802 21.59 88.32 -29.18
CA SER A 802 21.92 87.51 -30.36
C SER A 802 21.40 86.07 -30.31
N ARG A 803 20.99 85.60 -29.12
CA ARG A 803 20.48 84.25 -28.85
C ARG A 803 19.00 84.22 -28.49
N CYS A 804 18.30 85.34 -28.60
CA CYS A 804 16.92 85.45 -28.16
C CYS A 804 15.97 85.19 -29.33
N ASP A 805 15.08 84.21 -29.17
CA ASP A 805 14.02 83.90 -30.14
C ASP A 805 12.81 84.83 -29.96
N GLN A 806 12.60 85.35 -28.74
CA GLN A 806 11.52 86.28 -28.43
C GLN A 806 11.96 87.38 -27.47
N LEU A 807 11.79 88.64 -27.89
CA LEU A 807 12.10 89.83 -27.08
C LEU A 807 10.85 90.45 -26.48
N ILE A 808 10.87 90.65 -25.17
CA ILE A 808 9.72 91.11 -24.38
C ILE A 808 10.14 92.27 -23.47
N GLY A 809 9.46 93.43 -23.57
CA GLY A 809 9.84 94.62 -22.80
C GLY A 809 9.16 94.80 -21.45
N SER A 810 8.17 93.97 -21.12
CA SER A 810 7.42 93.98 -19.86
C SER A 810 6.56 92.71 -19.72
N GLY A 811 5.89 92.50 -18.60
CA GLY A 811 5.04 91.33 -18.38
C GLY A 811 5.84 90.16 -17.81
N VAL A 812 5.91 89.02 -18.49
CA VAL A 812 6.59 87.83 -17.94
C VAL A 812 8.08 88.05 -17.68
N MET A 813 8.72 89.02 -18.34
CA MET A 813 10.14 89.34 -18.10
C MET A 813 10.36 90.35 -16.96
N THR A 814 9.37 90.57 -16.08
CA THR A 814 9.55 91.38 -14.87
C THR A 814 9.93 90.55 -13.64
N PHE A 815 9.96 89.21 -13.76
CA PHE A 815 10.23 88.29 -12.65
C PHE A 815 11.52 88.64 -11.90
N ASN A 816 11.55 88.48 -10.59
CA ASN A 816 12.77 88.56 -9.79
C ASN A 816 12.88 87.31 -8.90
N GLY A 817 14.02 87.15 -8.21
CA GLY A 817 14.39 85.86 -7.62
C GLY A 817 13.42 85.25 -6.60
N ASP A 818 12.43 85.97 -6.11
CA ASP A 818 11.37 85.47 -5.23
C ASP A 818 10.02 85.15 -5.92
N ASP A 819 9.97 85.27 -7.25
CA ASP A 819 8.81 84.94 -8.06
C ASP A 819 8.82 83.48 -8.52
N ALA A 820 7.63 82.89 -8.70
CA ALA A 820 7.49 81.58 -9.34
C ALA A 820 7.18 81.71 -10.83
N LEU A 821 7.80 80.86 -11.65
CA LEU A 821 7.61 80.76 -13.08
C LEU A 821 7.03 79.39 -13.43
N VAL A 822 6.04 79.35 -14.30
CA VAL A 822 5.41 78.09 -14.75
C VAL A 822 5.38 78.06 -16.27
N LEU A 823 5.94 77.01 -16.86
CA LEU A 823 5.80 76.69 -18.28
C LEU A 823 4.55 75.82 -18.43
N ARG A 824 3.61 76.25 -19.27
CA ARG A 824 2.46 75.43 -19.68
C ARG A 824 2.47 75.20 -21.18
N CYS A 825 2.19 73.99 -21.65
CA CYS A 825 1.96 73.71 -23.06
C CYS A 825 0.67 72.89 -23.20
N ASP A 826 -0.19 73.27 -24.15
CA ASP A 826 -1.52 72.68 -24.35
C ASP A 826 -2.39 72.74 -23.07
N GLY A 827 -2.26 73.84 -22.31
CA GLY A 827 -2.96 74.03 -21.04
C GLY A 827 -2.30 73.34 -19.83
N GLN A 828 -1.44 72.34 -20.07
CA GLN A 828 -0.81 71.53 -19.04
C GLN A 828 0.48 72.13 -18.50
N VAL A 829 0.74 72.00 -17.20
CA VAL A 829 2.04 72.40 -16.60
C VAL A 829 3.11 71.42 -17.07
N ARG A 830 4.20 71.95 -17.61
CA ARG A 830 5.35 71.15 -18.07
C ARG A 830 6.55 71.28 -17.16
N ASP A 831 6.73 72.44 -16.56
CA ASP A 831 7.86 72.70 -15.65
C ASP A 831 7.62 73.97 -14.83
N SER A 832 8.33 74.10 -13.70
CA SER A 832 8.29 75.29 -12.87
C SER A 832 9.64 75.68 -12.29
N ILE A 833 9.82 76.98 -12.02
CA ILE A 833 10.94 77.50 -11.22
C ILE A 833 10.32 78.23 -10.03
N GLY A 834 10.62 77.75 -8.83
CA GLY A 834 9.98 78.23 -7.60
C GLY A 834 8.58 77.64 -7.40
N LYS A 835 7.93 77.98 -6.28
CA LYS A 835 6.64 77.39 -5.88
C LYS A 835 5.53 78.45 -5.90
N VAL A 836 4.46 78.18 -6.66
CA VAL A 836 3.27 79.04 -6.71
C VAL A 836 2.68 79.21 -5.30
N GLY A 837 2.27 80.44 -4.96
CA GLY A 837 1.77 80.78 -3.63
C GLY A 837 2.86 81.02 -2.56
N GLN A 838 4.15 80.95 -2.91
CA GLN A 838 5.25 81.22 -1.99
C GLN A 838 6.14 82.35 -2.48
N GLN A 839 6.46 83.29 -1.59
CA GLN A 839 7.43 84.36 -1.85
C GLN A 839 8.78 83.97 -1.23
N MET A 840 9.68 83.42 -2.04
CA MET A 840 10.95 82.89 -1.54
C MET A 840 12.06 82.98 -2.57
N ILE A 841 13.22 83.52 -2.17
CA ILE A 841 14.46 83.40 -2.94
C ILE A 841 15.05 82.02 -2.69
N TRP A 842 15.12 81.20 -3.73
CA TRP A 842 15.62 79.83 -3.65
C TRP A 842 17.13 79.83 -3.68
N THR A 843 17.75 79.30 -2.63
CA THR A 843 19.22 79.23 -2.49
C THR A 843 19.66 77.81 -2.16
N GLY A 844 20.79 77.39 -2.71
CA GLY A 844 21.32 76.04 -2.48
C GLY A 844 22.60 75.77 -3.27
N GLY A 845 23.57 75.08 -2.66
CA GLY A 845 24.81 74.69 -3.35
C GLY A 845 25.67 75.85 -3.89
N GLY A 846 25.55 77.05 -3.31
CA GLY A 846 26.22 78.27 -3.79
C GLY A 846 25.49 78.99 -4.95
N LEU A 847 24.31 78.50 -5.34
CA LEU A 847 23.44 79.09 -6.35
C LEU A 847 22.23 79.79 -5.69
N SER A 848 21.63 80.73 -6.41
CA SER A 848 20.49 81.54 -5.99
C SER A 848 19.62 81.88 -7.20
N THR A 849 18.30 81.88 -7.09
CA THR A 849 17.42 82.44 -8.13
C THR A 849 17.64 83.93 -8.30
N GLN A 850 17.97 84.66 -7.23
CA GLN A 850 18.28 86.08 -7.32
C GLN A 850 19.67 86.34 -7.91
N ASN A 851 19.73 87.17 -8.95
CA ASN A 851 20.95 87.74 -9.56
C ASN A 851 22.00 86.69 -10.01
N MET A 852 21.56 85.53 -10.51
CA MET A 852 22.45 84.52 -11.08
C MET A 852 21.90 83.90 -12.37
N VAL A 853 22.79 83.20 -13.08
CA VAL A 853 22.44 82.27 -14.15
C VAL A 853 22.37 80.87 -13.57
N LEU A 854 21.23 80.23 -13.72
CA LEU A 854 20.98 78.84 -13.31
C LEU A 854 20.80 78.00 -14.56
N ARG A 855 21.54 76.89 -14.65
CA ARG A 855 21.35 75.88 -15.68
C ARG A 855 20.91 74.56 -15.03
N ARG A 856 19.88 73.94 -15.58
CA ARG A 856 19.37 72.65 -15.12
C ARG A 856 20.45 71.56 -15.29
N LYS A 857 20.56 70.66 -14.32
CA LYS A 857 21.50 69.51 -14.40
C LYS A 857 21.04 68.54 -15.48
N GLN A 858 21.98 67.92 -16.19
CA GLN A 858 21.72 67.07 -17.37
C GLN A 858 20.85 65.82 -17.11
N ASN A 859 20.66 65.40 -15.85
CA ASN A 859 19.86 64.24 -15.47
C ASN A 859 18.61 64.61 -14.65
N MET A 860 18.27 65.90 -14.58
CA MET A 860 17.05 66.39 -13.93
C MET A 860 16.09 66.77 -15.05
N PHE A 861 15.11 65.93 -15.30
CA PHE A 861 14.13 66.15 -16.36
C PHE A 861 12.89 66.85 -15.78
N LEU A 862 12.41 66.41 -14.60
CA LEU A 862 11.23 66.95 -13.93
C LEU A 862 11.60 68.07 -12.94
N GLY A 863 10.79 69.13 -12.88
CA GLY A 863 11.00 70.30 -12.01
C GLY A 863 9.71 70.85 -11.41
#